data_AF-A0A0G1IFR7-F1
#
_entry.id   AF-A0A0G1IFR7-F1
#
_cell.length_a   1.000
_cell.length_b   1.000
_cell.length_c   1.000
_cell.angle_alpha   90.00
_cell.angle_beta   90.00
_cell.angle_gamma   90.00
#
_symmetry.space_group_name_H-M   'P 1'
#
loop_
_entity.id
_entity.type
_entity.pdbx_description
1 polymer ?
#
loop_
_entity_poly.entity_id
_entity_poly.type
_entity_poly.pdbx_seq_one_letter_code
_entity_poly.pdbx_strand_id
1 'polypeptide(L)'
;MLKIKAMRKHALTIFFAVYALLTAQIAFADYASLQSSDCTFITEFTGPLNNWELLRLINSSTDCFPLTLIGSTTPAAIQVYSKCANGNILNPRFDVFTYDGTRGNEIGHSKLYQAGSNFPLFSCDGANRNVDGIIKMPLGTNQSFFVAVSDASSSAQTVDLFEKGIGDFQHALIHFDIKSAIQAPAKPDPVIIIPGILGSSDKNGVWVIDPIFHTYDDLIATLKANGYVDGKDLFTFPYDWRQSNVITAVQLRDKINEVQNVCHCAKVDLVAHSMGGLVARQYIQSGNYENDVDQLIFLGTPHLGAPFAYLMWEAGEIGTKTGNTGERLRDWFMKFVLGREAKKARYSSLFDYVRNKPISSVQELLPTYNYLRDKDSGTLRTYPNNYPQNTFLENLKTSVLSLFDKNIKITNVVGDLGDNSTLNAIRVVNSPSTPLWENGYPDGFDGSTADRGFEFGFGDGTVPAGSGEFIVSDLNQLISGHNALPTNAEGLIFKKLTGANAAILIDHGLSINPKLLLIKILSPVDVLVTAPDGKRIGKDFASGNEINQIDGAFYSGFLTDDEYITIPNPLDGEYKIEAQGTGSGEYTIATGYISDNISVDKDYTSQTQPGLITELDLKVNNESPTDLEIKPKDVTPPSINILSPVSRDYLRSETIFINVDVGDVESGIASAEIKFDDRMVKNGDIIDLFFEKLGEHKVAVNSVDFVGNFANQETVFRVIATIQSTISDIERVYSLGWITKKSVKNTLIGKLERIDIHNKPITQKTLKTFLAELEREHPKNINDQAYNLLKEDINWLLNNL
;
A
#
# COMPACT_ATOMS: atom_id res chain seq x y z
N MET A 1 52.76 40.63 -21.09
CA MET A 1 53.78 39.69 -21.60
C MET A 1 54.52 38.94 -20.47
N LEU A 2 53.81 38.58 -19.40
CA LEU A 2 54.27 37.71 -18.30
C LEU A 2 53.09 36.82 -17.88
N LYS A 3 52.63 35.97 -18.81
CA LYS A 3 51.63 34.91 -18.55
C LYS A 3 51.60 33.82 -19.64
N ILE A 4 52.63 33.76 -20.50
CA ILE A 4 52.72 32.81 -21.65
C ILE A 4 53.93 31.85 -21.52
N LYS A 5 54.73 31.95 -20.45
CA LYS A 5 55.88 31.05 -20.20
C LYS A 5 55.64 29.93 -19.16
N ALA A 6 54.54 29.97 -18.40
CA ALA A 6 54.18 28.91 -17.45
C ALA A 6 53.30 27.79 -18.07
N MET A 7 52.60 28.07 -19.19
CA MET A 7 51.72 27.11 -19.86
C MET A 7 52.42 26.10 -20.79
N ARG A 8 53.73 26.24 -21.06
CA ARG A 8 54.47 25.25 -21.89
C ARG A 8 55.09 24.09 -21.11
N LYS A 9 55.09 24.13 -19.77
CA LYS A 9 55.67 23.05 -18.94
C LYS A 9 54.63 22.11 -18.32
N HIS A 10 53.34 22.47 -18.33
CA HIS A 10 52.23 21.58 -17.92
C HIS A 10 51.54 20.90 -19.11
N ALA A 11 51.64 21.45 -20.33
CA ALA A 11 51.09 20.82 -21.53
C ALA A 11 51.91 19.60 -22.02
N LEU A 12 53.20 19.50 -21.65
CA LEU A 12 54.08 18.39 -22.06
C LEU A 12 53.92 17.13 -21.18
N THR A 13 53.50 17.29 -19.93
CA THR A 13 53.24 16.18 -18.99
C THR A 13 51.87 15.53 -19.25
N ILE A 14 50.90 16.31 -19.74
CA ILE A 14 49.56 15.84 -20.12
C ILE A 14 49.59 15.05 -21.44
N PHE A 15 50.53 15.32 -22.35
CA PHE A 15 50.64 14.59 -23.63
C PHE A 15 51.23 13.16 -23.45
N PHE A 16 52.08 12.93 -22.45
CA PHE A 16 52.62 11.59 -22.16
C PHE A 16 51.68 10.72 -21.33
N ALA A 17 50.86 11.31 -20.44
CA ALA A 17 49.88 10.56 -19.66
C ALA A 17 48.68 10.09 -20.52
N VAL A 18 48.27 10.88 -21.51
CA VAL A 18 47.17 10.52 -22.44
C VAL A 18 47.62 9.49 -23.49
N TYR A 19 48.91 9.43 -23.87
CA TYR A 19 49.43 8.41 -24.79
C TYR A 19 49.64 7.03 -24.12
N ALA A 20 49.92 7.00 -22.81
CA ALA A 20 50.00 5.76 -22.04
C ALA A 20 48.60 5.17 -21.71
N LEU A 21 47.57 6.01 -21.64
CA LEU A 21 46.18 5.56 -21.46
C LEU A 21 45.49 5.15 -22.79
N LEU A 22 46.00 5.57 -23.95
CA LEU A 22 45.48 5.16 -25.27
C LEU A 22 46.16 3.92 -25.89
N THR A 23 47.12 3.29 -25.21
CA THR A 23 47.78 2.05 -25.67
C THR A 23 47.47 0.82 -24.79
N ALA A 24 46.59 0.97 -23.79
CA ALA A 24 46.06 -0.13 -22.98
C ALA A 24 44.64 -0.59 -23.41
N GLN A 25 44.08 0.01 -24.46
CA GLN A 25 42.85 -0.45 -25.11
C GLN A 25 43.12 -0.58 -26.61
N ILE A 26 43.40 -1.80 -27.06
CA ILE A 26 43.03 -2.45 -28.35
C ILE A 26 43.83 -3.77 -28.42
N ALA A 27 43.07 -4.87 -28.40
CA ALA A 27 43.40 -6.31 -28.55
C ALA A 27 42.83 -7.05 -27.33
N PHE A 28 41.68 -7.73 -27.32
CA PHE A 28 40.96 -8.57 -28.30
C PHE A 28 39.46 -8.52 -27.88
N ALA A 29 38.43 -8.29 -28.71
CA ALA A 29 37.94 -9.05 -29.86
C ALA A 29 37.64 -10.54 -29.55
N ASP A 30 36.34 -10.86 -29.52
CA ASP A 30 35.66 -12.17 -29.61
C ASP A 30 36.52 -13.44 -29.59
N TYR A 31 36.26 -14.34 -28.63
CA TYR A 31 36.45 -15.78 -28.84
C TYR A 31 35.40 -16.58 -28.05
N ALA A 32 34.21 -16.68 -28.65
CA ALA A 32 33.46 -17.93 -28.59
C ALA A 32 34.18 -18.95 -29.49
N SER A 33 34.24 -20.21 -29.04
CA SER A 33 34.78 -21.41 -29.72
C SER A 33 36.31 -21.58 -29.80
N LEU A 34 36.83 -22.50 -28.98
CA LEU A 34 37.95 -23.39 -29.34
C LEU A 34 37.93 -24.62 -28.42
N GLN A 35 37.59 -25.76 -29.04
CA GLN A 35 37.70 -27.10 -28.48
C GLN A 35 39.16 -27.57 -28.48
N SER A 36 39.50 -28.42 -27.51
CA SER A 36 40.54 -29.48 -27.54
C SER A 36 42.03 -29.10 -27.68
N SER A 37 42.87 -29.88 -26.99
CA SER A 37 44.34 -30.03 -27.09
C SER A 37 45.27 -29.03 -26.38
N ASP A 38 45.62 -29.40 -25.15
CA ASP A 38 46.95 -29.53 -24.53
C ASP A 38 48.04 -28.44 -24.68
N CYS A 39 48.48 -28.01 -23.48
CA CYS A 39 49.71 -27.30 -23.10
C CYS A 39 49.82 -25.80 -23.44
N THR A 40 49.21 -24.95 -22.58
CA THR A 40 49.42 -23.49 -22.60
C THR A 40 50.35 -23.04 -21.45
N PHE A 41 51.37 -22.26 -21.79
CA PHE A 41 52.46 -21.76 -20.94
C PHE A 41 52.06 -20.56 -20.04
N ILE A 42 52.59 -20.51 -18.81
CA ILE A 42 52.54 -19.31 -17.94
C ILE A 42 53.97 -18.98 -17.44
N THR A 43 54.22 -17.67 -17.28
CA THR A 43 55.46 -16.88 -17.28
C THR A 43 56.42 -17.00 -16.08
N GLU A 44 57.65 -16.54 -16.32
CA GLU A 44 58.89 -16.59 -15.51
C GLU A 44 58.83 -15.99 -14.09
N PHE A 45 59.51 -16.62 -13.13
CA PHE A 45 59.90 -16.03 -11.85
C PHE A 45 61.42 -15.95 -11.73
N THR A 46 61.96 -14.75 -11.50
CA THR A 46 63.38 -14.53 -11.19
C THR A 46 63.60 -14.46 -9.68
N GLY A 47 64.47 -15.32 -9.15
CA GLY A 47 65.01 -15.24 -7.79
C GLY A 47 66.55 -15.17 -7.81
N PRO A 48 67.19 -14.55 -6.79
CA PRO A 48 68.63 -14.36 -6.79
C PRO A 48 69.30 -15.62 -6.24
N LEU A 49 69.81 -16.47 -7.14
CA LEU A 49 70.99 -17.32 -6.95
C LEU A 49 71.24 -18.04 -8.28
N ASN A 50 72.46 -17.90 -8.78
CA ASN A 50 72.88 -18.35 -10.11
C ASN A 50 72.83 -19.88 -10.22
N ASN A 51 71.77 -20.42 -10.83
CA ASN A 51 71.75 -21.64 -11.63
C ASN A 51 70.42 -21.70 -12.38
N TRP A 52 70.49 -21.82 -13.71
CA TRP A 52 69.31 -21.84 -14.57
C TRP A 52 68.73 -23.26 -14.59
N GLU A 53 67.73 -23.53 -13.76
CA GLU A 53 66.87 -24.70 -13.94
C GLU A 53 65.48 -24.26 -14.45
N LEU A 54 65.21 -24.59 -15.71
CA LEU A 54 63.90 -24.45 -16.34
C LEU A 54 62.92 -25.46 -15.70
N LEU A 55 62.09 -25.01 -14.77
CA LEU A 55 60.93 -25.77 -14.32
C LEU A 55 59.83 -25.67 -15.38
N ARG A 56 59.62 -26.76 -16.14
CA ARG A 56 58.47 -26.92 -17.04
C ARG A 56 57.34 -27.61 -16.28
N LEU A 57 56.19 -26.93 -16.13
CA LEU A 57 54.94 -27.59 -15.73
C LEU A 57 54.38 -28.28 -16.98
N ILE A 58 54.39 -29.61 -16.99
CA ILE A 58 53.70 -30.43 -17.98
C ILE A 58 52.36 -30.83 -17.35
N ASN A 59 51.26 -30.41 -17.97
CA ASN A 59 49.94 -30.95 -17.63
C ASN A 59 49.87 -32.37 -18.23
N SER A 60 49.57 -33.37 -17.41
CA SER A 60 49.61 -34.77 -17.85
C SER A 60 48.40 -35.11 -18.73
N SER A 61 48.57 -35.04 -20.05
CA SER A 61 47.93 -35.98 -20.97
C SER A 61 48.99 -36.99 -21.43
N THR A 62 48.56 -38.23 -21.55
CA THR A 62 49.37 -39.44 -21.77
C THR A 62 50.20 -39.38 -23.05
N ASP A 63 51.52 -39.23 -22.93
CA ASP A 63 52.56 -39.91 -23.74
C ASP A 63 53.93 -39.22 -23.59
N CYS A 64 54.80 -39.73 -22.72
CA CYS A 64 56.25 -39.46 -22.72
C CYS A 64 57.00 -40.65 -22.10
N PHE A 65 57.70 -41.44 -22.91
CA PHE A 65 58.46 -42.64 -22.49
C PHE A 65 59.87 -42.31 -21.92
N PRO A 66 60.53 -43.25 -21.18
CA PRO A 66 61.37 -42.94 -20.02
C PRO A 66 62.88 -42.89 -20.30
N LEU A 67 63.64 -42.28 -19.38
CA LEU A 67 65.09 -42.39 -19.27
C LEU A 67 65.49 -42.94 -17.89
N THR A 68 66.42 -43.89 -17.90
CA THR A 68 66.88 -44.73 -16.77
C THR A 68 67.77 -43.96 -15.78
N LEU A 69 67.60 -44.21 -14.48
CA LEU A 69 68.33 -43.57 -13.36
C LEU A 69 69.53 -44.39 -12.85
N ILE A 70 70.56 -43.70 -12.32
CA ILE A 70 71.52 -44.26 -11.33
C ILE A 70 71.57 -43.33 -10.10
N GLY A 71 71.04 -43.85 -8.99
CA GLY A 71 71.51 -43.81 -7.59
C GLY A 71 71.96 -42.52 -6.88
N SER A 72 71.32 -42.22 -5.73
CA SER A 72 72.00 -41.77 -4.50
C SER A 72 71.02 -41.67 -3.31
N THR A 73 71.46 -42.08 -2.12
CA THR A 73 70.74 -42.04 -0.83
C THR A 73 71.26 -40.89 0.05
N THR A 74 70.43 -39.87 0.30
CA THR A 74 70.66 -38.85 1.36
C THR A 74 69.33 -38.41 1.97
N PRO A 75 69.26 -38.17 3.30
CA PRO A 75 68.03 -37.74 3.96
C PRO A 75 67.70 -36.30 3.59
N ALA A 76 66.42 -36.00 3.50
CA ALA A 76 65.95 -34.76 2.94
C ALA A 76 65.32 -33.79 3.94
N ALA A 77 65.59 -32.50 3.74
CA ALA A 77 64.85 -31.42 4.39
C ALA A 77 63.56 -31.13 3.62
N ILE A 78 62.43 -31.09 4.33
CA ILE A 78 61.13 -30.69 3.78
C ILE A 78 61.00 -29.17 3.93
N GLN A 79 60.84 -28.46 2.81
CA GLN A 79 60.48 -27.04 2.79
C GLN A 79 59.08 -26.87 2.22
N VAL A 80 58.24 -26.13 2.94
CA VAL A 80 56.85 -25.82 2.57
C VAL A 80 56.77 -24.34 2.23
N TYR A 81 56.19 -24.01 1.07
CA TYR A 81 55.95 -22.63 0.63
C TYR A 81 54.45 -22.37 0.53
N SER A 82 53.98 -21.21 1.00
CA SER A 82 52.61 -20.71 0.78
C SER A 82 52.63 -19.23 0.38
N LYS A 83 51.58 -18.75 -0.31
CA LYS A 83 51.41 -17.33 -0.66
C LYS A 83 49.97 -16.90 -0.34
N CYS A 84 49.82 -15.94 0.57
CA CYS A 84 48.52 -15.34 0.96
C CYS A 84 48.52 -13.82 0.73
N ALA A 85 47.35 -13.25 0.46
CA ALA A 85 47.21 -11.88 -0.05
C ALA A 85 46.54 -10.86 0.90
N ASN A 86 46.57 -11.04 2.24
CA ASN A 86 46.52 -9.97 3.29
C ASN A 86 46.11 -10.53 4.68
N GLY A 87 47.03 -10.53 5.67
CA GLY A 87 46.75 -9.93 6.99
C GLY A 87 46.52 -10.77 8.27
N ASN A 88 45.46 -11.59 8.38
CA ASN A 88 44.98 -12.10 9.71
C ASN A 88 45.17 -13.62 9.90
N ILE A 89 45.11 -14.17 11.14
CA ILE A 89 45.75 -15.44 11.60
C ILE A 89 44.80 -16.58 12.08
N LEU A 90 45.00 -17.83 11.61
CA LEU A 90 44.59 -19.14 12.21
C LEU A 90 45.82 -20.10 12.26
N ASN A 91 45.76 -21.25 12.96
CA ASN A 91 46.97 -22.03 13.32
C ASN A 91 46.80 -23.57 13.17
N PRO A 92 47.01 -24.17 11.99
CA PRO A 92 46.96 -25.62 11.80
C PRO A 92 48.29 -26.33 12.21
N ARG A 93 48.19 -27.58 12.68
CA ARG A 93 49.34 -28.48 12.93
C ARG A 93 49.44 -29.53 11.83
N PHE A 94 50.68 -29.87 11.43
CA PHE A 94 50.98 -30.95 10.51
C PHE A 94 51.88 -31.98 11.19
N ASP A 95 51.47 -33.25 11.18
CA ASP A 95 52.28 -34.38 11.66
C ASP A 95 52.54 -35.33 10.47
N VAL A 96 53.81 -35.72 10.27
CA VAL A 96 54.22 -36.63 9.18
C VAL A 96 54.63 -37.98 9.77
N PHE A 97 54.08 -39.07 9.25
CA PHE A 97 54.34 -40.43 9.74
C PHE A 97 54.98 -41.31 8.65
N THR A 98 55.88 -42.20 9.05
CA THR A 98 56.38 -43.31 8.22
C THR A 98 55.49 -44.55 8.38
N TYR A 99 55.41 -45.40 7.34
CA TYR A 99 54.45 -46.51 7.23
C TYR A 99 54.58 -47.61 8.32
N ASP A 100 55.63 -47.62 9.15
CA ASP A 100 55.80 -48.64 10.20
C ASP A 100 54.98 -48.40 11.47
N GLY A 101 54.18 -47.32 11.54
CA GLY A 101 53.25 -47.07 12.65
C GLY A 101 53.92 -46.73 13.98
N THR A 102 55.24 -46.59 13.99
CA THR A 102 55.99 -46.07 15.13
C THR A 102 56.05 -44.55 15.05
N ARG A 103 55.63 -43.84 16.11
CA ARG A 103 55.95 -42.41 16.26
C ARG A 103 57.48 -42.34 16.23
N GLY A 104 58.06 -41.76 15.19
CA GLY A 104 59.50 -41.77 14.98
C GLY A 104 60.22 -41.30 16.25
N ASN A 105 61.08 -42.15 16.80
CA ASN A 105 62.06 -41.70 17.78
C ASN A 105 63.03 -40.74 17.08
N GLU A 106 63.54 -39.75 17.81
CA GLU A 106 64.59 -38.83 17.31
C GLU A 106 65.73 -39.63 16.68
N ILE A 107 65.91 -39.47 15.36
CA ILE A 107 67.08 -40.01 14.65
C ILE A 107 67.94 -38.83 14.19
N GLY A 108 69.13 -38.72 14.80
CA GLY A 108 70.32 -38.15 14.16
C GLY A 108 70.54 -36.66 14.38
N HIS A 109 71.33 -36.34 15.40
CA HIS A 109 72.11 -35.11 15.63
C HIS A 109 72.06 -34.04 14.52
N SER A 110 70.98 -33.29 14.46
CA SER A 110 70.97 -31.95 13.88
C SER A 110 70.09 -31.07 14.77
N LYS A 111 70.62 -29.91 15.13
CA LYS A 111 70.01 -28.94 16.05
C LYS A 111 68.70 -28.40 15.47
N LEU A 112 67.57 -29.10 15.59
CA LEU A 112 66.26 -28.58 15.15
C LEU A 112 65.10 -28.87 16.11
N TYR A 113 65.38 -29.26 17.35
CA TYR A 113 64.38 -29.21 18.44
C TYR A 113 64.90 -28.33 19.59
N GLN A 114 64.44 -27.09 19.63
CA GLN A 114 64.31 -26.35 20.89
C GLN A 114 62.82 -26.21 21.18
N ALA A 115 62.35 -26.88 22.23
CA ALA A 115 61.05 -26.60 22.82
C ALA A 115 60.97 -25.09 23.11
N GLY A 116 60.03 -24.39 22.47
CA GLY A 116 59.84 -22.94 22.61
C GLY A 116 60.16 -22.08 21.36
N SER A 117 60.30 -22.66 20.17
CA SER A 117 60.48 -21.87 18.93
C SER A 117 59.33 -22.06 17.95
N ASN A 118 58.80 -20.93 17.47
CA ASN A 118 57.55 -20.78 16.72
C ASN A 118 57.51 -21.57 15.41
N PHE A 119 56.44 -22.33 15.19
CA PHE A 119 56.03 -22.76 13.85
C PHE A 119 55.72 -21.53 12.98
N PRO A 120 55.90 -21.58 11.64
CA PRO A 120 55.27 -20.61 10.76
C PRO A 120 53.74 -20.76 10.89
N LEU A 121 53.08 -19.72 11.41
CA LEU A 121 51.63 -19.62 11.48
C LEU A 121 51.06 -19.55 10.06
N PHE A 122 50.15 -20.47 9.70
CA PHE A 122 49.45 -20.47 8.42
C PHE A 122 48.00 -20.07 8.58
N SER A 123 47.59 -19.00 7.91
CA SER A 123 46.24 -18.49 7.98
C SER A 123 45.54 -18.40 6.63
N CYS A 124 44.29 -18.88 6.60
CA CYS A 124 43.31 -18.62 5.56
C CYS A 124 41.95 -18.35 6.23
N ASP A 125 41.27 -17.29 5.81
CA ASP A 125 39.92 -16.96 6.27
C ASP A 125 38.88 -17.84 5.56
N GLY A 126 37.75 -18.06 6.23
CA GLY A 126 36.67 -19.00 5.85
C GLY A 126 35.88 -18.65 4.58
N ALA A 127 36.50 -18.00 3.59
CA ALA A 127 35.98 -17.88 2.24
C ALA A 127 36.88 -18.73 1.33
N ASN A 128 36.32 -19.82 0.78
CA ASN A 128 36.95 -20.76 -0.16
C ASN A 128 38.19 -20.21 -0.86
N ARG A 129 39.38 -20.62 -0.41
CA ARG A 129 40.61 -20.48 -1.16
C ARG A 129 41.40 -21.78 -1.08
N ASN A 130 41.65 -22.35 -2.26
CA ASN A 130 42.59 -23.44 -2.43
C ASN A 130 43.95 -23.00 -1.88
N VAL A 131 44.47 -23.72 -0.90
CA VAL A 131 45.86 -23.57 -0.47
C VAL A 131 46.69 -24.52 -1.32
N ASP A 132 47.30 -24.01 -2.37
CA ASP A 132 48.31 -24.76 -3.11
C ASP A 132 49.60 -24.81 -2.28
N GLY A 133 49.80 -25.92 -1.58
CA GLY A 133 51.04 -26.22 -0.86
C GLY A 133 51.93 -27.12 -1.69
N ILE A 134 53.17 -26.69 -1.95
CA ILE A 134 54.19 -27.58 -2.54
C ILE A 134 55.00 -28.18 -1.38
N ILE A 135 54.90 -29.49 -1.20
CA ILE A 135 55.75 -30.23 -0.27
C ILE A 135 56.88 -30.87 -1.08
N LYS A 136 58.11 -30.36 -0.91
CA LYS A 136 59.29 -30.93 -1.56
C LYS A 136 59.82 -32.09 -0.71
N MET A 137 59.56 -33.33 -1.14
CA MET A 137 60.12 -34.54 -0.53
C MET A 137 61.02 -35.27 -1.55
N PRO A 138 62.33 -35.31 -1.34
CA PRO A 138 63.23 -36.24 -2.01
C PRO A 138 62.90 -37.67 -1.55
N LEU A 139 62.20 -38.41 -2.41
CA LEU A 139 61.95 -39.81 -2.20
C LEU A 139 63.17 -40.59 -2.68
N GLY A 140 63.79 -41.35 -1.77
CA GLY A 140 64.64 -42.47 -2.16
C GLY A 140 63.78 -43.57 -2.80
N THR A 141 64.37 -44.34 -3.69
CA THR A 141 63.69 -45.42 -4.43
C THR A 141 62.94 -46.37 -3.47
N ASN A 142 61.65 -46.62 -3.74
CA ASN A 142 60.74 -47.55 -3.05
C ASN A 142 60.29 -47.17 -1.62
N GLN A 143 59.67 -46.01 -1.41
CA GLN A 143 58.93 -45.74 -0.18
C GLN A 143 57.53 -45.17 -0.45
N SER A 144 56.52 -45.79 0.16
CA SER A 144 55.16 -45.26 0.28
C SER A 144 55.09 -44.38 1.53
N PHE A 145 54.53 -43.18 1.42
CA PHE A 145 54.33 -42.24 2.53
C PHE A 145 52.83 -41.90 2.66
N PHE A 146 52.42 -41.44 3.85
CA PHE A 146 51.07 -40.92 4.08
C PHE A 146 51.19 -39.59 4.85
N VAL A 147 50.39 -38.61 4.46
CA VAL A 147 50.29 -37.32 5.16
C VAL A 147 48.95 -37.29 5.87
N ALA A 148 48.96 -37.08 7.19
CA ALA A 148 47.75 -36.90 7.97
C ALA A 148 47.66 -35.43 8.41
N VAL A 149 46.54 -34.78 8.11
CA VAL A 149 46.24 -33.41 8.55
C VAL A 149 45.17 -33.52 9.63
N SER A 150 45.45 -33.02 10.83
CA SER A 150 44.48 -33.00 11.93
C SER A 150 44.26 -31.58 12.44
N ASP A 151 42.99 -31.16 12.56
CA ASP A 151 42.60 -29.93 13.24
C ASP A 151 42.80 -30.11 14.76
N ALA A 152 43.43 -29.12 15.42
CA ALA A 152 43.71 -29.16 16.85
C ALA A 152 42.47 -28.83 17.72
N SER A 153 41.31 -28.52 17.13
CA SER A 153 40.16 -27.98 17.88
C SER A 153 38.96 -28.93 18.08
N SER A 154 38.93 -30.13 17.50
CA SER A 154 37.82 -31.07 17.75
C SER A 154 38.28 -32.52 17.92
N SER A 155 37.81 -33.14 19.01
CA SER A 155 37.88 -34.58 19.21
C SER A 155 36.83 -35.27 18.34
N ALA A 156 37.09 -35.45 17.04
CA ALA A 156 36.32 -36.34 16.19
C ALA A 156 37.12 -36.81 14.97
N GLN A 157 37.10 -38.12 14.78
CA GLN A 157 37.80 -38.87 13.75
C GLN A 157 37.31 -38.48 12.34
N THR A 158 38.19 -37.96 11.49
CA THR A 158 38.12 -38.24 10.04
C THR A 158 39.54 -38.20 9.47
N VAL A 159 40.04 -39.36 9.04
CA VAL A 159 41.30 -39.48 8.29
C VAL A 159 40.89 -39.86 6.88
N ASP A 160 40.85 -38.89 5.96
CA ASP A 160 40.66 -39.19 4.54
C ASP A 160 41.97 -39.71 3.94
N LEU A 161 41.94 -40.95 3.49
CA LEU A 161 43.04 -41.64 2.81
C LEU A 161 42.91 -41.42 1.30
N PHE A 162 43.81 -40.65 0.69
CA PHE A 162 43.90 -40.54 -0.76
C PHE A 162 45.18 -41.20 -1.32
N GLU A 163 44.93 -42.22 -2.14
CA GLU A 163 45.71 -42.94 -3.15
C GLU A 163 47.15 -43.46 -2.89
N LYS A 164 47.34 -44.71 -3.34
CA LYS A 164 48.60 -45.45 -3.34
C LYS A 164 49.34 -45.19 -4.65
N GLY A 165 50.24 -44.21 -4.68
CA GLY A 165 51.13 -43.98 -5.80
C GLY A 165 52.34 -44.93 -5.78
N ILE A 166 52.64 -45.59 -6.91
CA ILE A 166 53.91 -46.31 -7.14
C ILE A 166 54.58 -45.63 -8.35
N GLY A 167 55.70 -44.93 -8.13
CA GLY A 167 56.44 -44.27 -9.20
C GLY A 167 57.69 -43.54 -8.70
N ASP A 168 58.71 -43.47 -9.55
CA ASP A 168 60.02 -42.85 -9.29
C ASP A 168 59.93 -41.33 -9.52
N PHE A 169 59.20 -40.64 -8.65
CA PHE A 169 59.01 -39.19 -8.72
C PHE A 169 59.83 -38.51 -7.61
N GLN A 170 60.81 -37.67 -7.97
CA GLN A 170 61.57 -36.86 -7.01
C GLN A 170 60.74 -35.76 -6.32
N HIS A 171 59.47 -35.60 -6.71
CA HIS A 171 58.55 -34.61 -6.17
C HIS A 171 57.11 -35.18 -6.24
N ALA A 172 56.38 -35.18 -5.12
CA ALA A 172 54.94 -35.42 -5.12
C ALA A 172 54.22 -34.07 -5.03
N LEU A 173 53.39 -33.75 -6.03
CA LEU A 173 52.45 -32.65 -5.93
C LEU A 173 51.19 -33.20 -5.28
N ILE A 174 50.82 -32.70 -4.09
CA ILE A 174 49.60 -33.12 -3.42
C ILE A 174 48.70 -31.90 -3.33
N HIS A 175 47.59 -31.96 -4.06
CA HIS A 175 46.54 -30.98 -3.96
C HIS A 175 45.60 -31.43 -2.84
N PHE A 176 45.49 -30.64 -1.78
CA PHE A 176 44.53 -30.88 -0.71
C PHE A 176 43.47 -29.79 -0.80
N ASP A 177 42.24 -30.20 -1.06
CA ASP A 177 41.08 -29.34 -0.92
C ASP A 177 40.72 -29.33 0.57
N ILE A 178 41.21 -28.33 1.32
CA ILE A 178 40.76 -28.11 2.70
C ILE A 178 39.36 -27.51 2.59
N LYS A 179 38.37 -28.36 2.37
CA LYS A 179 37.01 -28.03 2.75
C LYS A 179 37.04 -27.92 4.24
N SER A 180 37.14 -26.69 4.77
CA SER A 180 36.68 -26.48 6.13
C SER A 180 35.29 -27.10 6.17
N ALA A 181 35.06 -27.97 7.16
CA ALA A 181 33.70 -28.22 7.55
C ALA A 181 33.19 -26.86 8.02
N ILE A 182 32.64 -26.07 7.09
CA ILE A 182 31.73 -24.99 7.42
C ILE A 182 30.67 -25.76 8.20
N GLN A 183 30.74 -25.64 9.52
CA GLN A 183 29.59 -25.85 10.38
C GLN A 183 28.47 -25.13 9.63
N ALA A 184 27.50 -25.89 9.12
CA ALA A 184 26.43 -25.34 8.28
C ALA A 184 26.06 -23.99 8.88
N PRO A 185 26.07 -22.88 8.08
CA PRO A 185 25.96 -21.53 8.62
C PRO A 185 24.89 -21.56 9.69
N ALA A 186 25.26 -21.18 10.93
CA ALA A 186 24.40 -21.37 12.08
C ALA A 186 23.01 -20.92 11.68
N LYS A 187 22.03 -21.82 11.80
CA LYS A 187 20.65 -21.56 11.35
C LYS A 187 20.28 -20.18 11.90
N PRO A 188 19.96 -19.19 11.05
CA PRO A 188 19.69 -17.85 11.52
C PRO A 188 18.53 -17.88 12.50
N ASP A 189 18.65 -17.12 13.59
CA ASP A 189 17.54 -16.96 14.53
C ASP A 189 16.36 -16.31 13.79
N PRO A 190 15.13 -16.75 14.08
CA PRO A 190 13.97 -16.28 13.33
C PRO A 190 13.71 -14.81 13.61
N VAL A 191 13.57 -14.03 12.55
CA VAL A 191 13.37 -12.59 12.60
C VAL A 191 11.95 -12.20 12.19
N ILE A 192 11.38 -11.24 12.91
CA ILE A 192 10.08 -10.63 12.63
C ILE A 192 10.30 -9.16 12.25
N ILE A 193 9.89 -8.79 11.04
CA ILE A 193 9.86 -7.40 10.57
C ILE A 193 8.55 -6.75 11.02
N ILE A 194 8.64 -5.67 11.80
CA ILE A 194 7.51 -4.91 12.34
C ILE A 194 7.46 -3.55 11.63
N PRO A 195 6.47 -3.31 10.75
CA PRO A 195 6.34 -2.07 10.01
C PRO A 195 5.86 -0.91 10.90
N GLY A 196 6.07 0.31 10.41
CA GLY A 196 5.50 1.54 10.96
C GLY A 196 4.12 1.88 10.38
N ILE A 197 3.66 3.09 10.67
CA ILE A 197 2.41 3.63 10.12
C ILE A 197 2.42 3.61 8.58
N LEU A 198 1.29 3.24 7.97
CA LEU A 198 1.15 2.96 6.52
C LEU A 198 2.00 1.80 5.98
N GLY A 199 2.76 1.08 6.80
CA GLY A 199 3.53 -0.08 6.36
C GLY A 199 2.72 -1.37 6.27
N SER A 200 1.39 -1.27 6.26
CA SER A 200 0.48 -2.42 6.18
C SER A 200 -0.84 -2.02 5.53
N SER A 201 -1.39 -2.93 4.74
CA SER A 201 -2.68 -2.80 4.07
C SER A 201 -3.53 -4.06 4.24
N ASP A 202 -4.84 -3.91 4.37
CA ASP A 202 -5.77 -5.04 4.33
C ASP A 202 -5.94 -5.52 2.88
N LYS A 203 -5.91 -6.84 2.69
CA LYS A 203 -6.21 -7.51 1.43
C LYS A 203 -7.15 -8.69 1.69
N ASN A 204 -8.43 -8.55 1.31
CA ASN A 204 -9.49 -9.53 1.54
C ASN A 204 -9.53 -10.03 3.02
N GLY A 205 -9.37 -9.12 3.99
CA GLY A 205 -9.38 -9.46 5.42
C GLY A 205 -8.04 -9.98 5.96
N VAL A 206 -6.99 -10.02 5.15
CA VAL A 206 -5.63 -10.40 5.57
C VAL A 206 -4.70 -9.19 5.46
N TRP A 207 -4.02 -8.86 6.55
CA TRP A 207 -3.02 -7.79 6.54
C TRP A 207 -1.76 -8.22 5.80
N VAL A 208 -1.30 -7.40 4.87
CA VAL A 208 -0.07 -7.59 4.10
C VAL A 208 0.89 -6.43 4.33
N ILE A 209 2.20 -6.71 4.32
CA ILE A 209 3.22 -5.71 4.57
C ILE A 209 3.42 -4.83 3.33
N ASP A 210 3.25 -3.53 3.53
CA ASP A 210 3.52 -2.42 2.61
C ASP A 210 3.45 -2.69 1.09
N PRO A 211 2.31 -3.14 0.55
CA PRO A 211 2.19 -3.46 -0.88
C PRO A 211 2.08 -2.21 -1.77
N ILE A 212 2.13 -1.00 -1.20
CA ILE A 212 1.90 0.27 -1.90
C ILE A 212 3.20 1.06 -2.02
N PHE A 213 3.98 1.15 -0.94
CA PHE A 213 5.18 1.98 -0.91
C PHE A 213 6.48 1.18 -0.92
N HIS A 214 6.41 -0.15 -0.77
CA HIS A 214 7.56 -1.05 -0.93
C HIS A 214 8.76 -0.71 -0.02
N THR A 215 8.50 -0.11 1.14
CA THR A 215 9.51 0.38 2.10
C THR A 215 10.40 -0.74 2.66
N TYR A 216 9.91 -1.98 2.67
CA TYR A 216 10.59 -3.12 3.29
C TYR A 216 11.10 -4.15 2.28
N ASP A 217 10.84 -3.95 0.99
CA ASP A 217 11.10 -4.96 -0.05
C ASP A 217 12.59 -5.29 -0.15
N ASP A 218 13.46 -4.27 -0.17
CA ASP A 218 14.91 -4.42 -0.24
C ASP A 218 15.46 -5.12 1.00
N LEU A 219 15.05 -4.71 2.20
CA LEU A 219 15.44 -5.37 3.45
C LEU A 219 15.07 -6.86 3.43
N ILE A 220 13.83 -7.19 3.07
CA ILE A 220 13.34 -8.58 3.01
C ILE A 220 14.12 -9.35 1.93
N ALA A 221 14.33 -8.77 0.76
CA ALA A 221 15.07 -9.39 -0.34
C ALA A 221 16.54 -9.63 0.03
N THR A 222 17.18 -8.69 0.73
CA THR A 222 18.54 -8.82 1.26
C THR A 222 18.62 -9.95 2.28
N LEU A 223 17.70 -10.03 3.24
CA LEU A 223 17.67 -11.15 4.19
C LEU A 223 17.57 -12.50 3.45
N LYS A 224 16.66 -12.60 2.46
CA LYS A 224 16.48 -13.82 1.64
C LYS A 224 17.71 -14.18 0.82
N ALA A 225 18.33 -13.19 0.18
CA ALA A 225 19.56 -13.38 -0.59
C ALA A 225 20.72 -13.89 0.26
N ASN A 226 20.66 -13.69 1.58
CA ASN A 226 21.68 -14.12 2.54
C ASN A 226 21.23 -15.29 3.44
N GLY A 227 20.23 -16.06 3.01
CA GLY A 227 19.94 -17.38 3.59
C GLY A 227 18.75 -17.45 4.54
N TYR A 228 18.05 -16.33 4.77
CA TYR A 228 16.72 -16.37 5.39
C TYR A 228 15.67 -16.92 4.41
N VAL A 229 14.63 -17.55 4.95
CA VAL A 229 13.56 -18.24 4.23
C VAL A 229 12.20 -17.85 4.82
N ASP A 230 11.33 -17.33 3.94
CA ASP A 230 9.96 -16.93 4.29
C ASP A 230 9.20 -18.06 5.00
N GLY A 231 8.54 -17.72 6.10
CA GLY A 231 7.72 -18.67 6.86
C GLY A 231 8.52 -19.75 7.62
N LYS A 232 9.84 -19.65 7.66
CA LYS A 232 10.71 -20.56 8.43
C LYS A 232 11.54 -19.81 9.46
N ASP A 233 12.27 -18.80 9.02
CA ASP A 233 13.13 -17.95 9.85
C ASP A 233 13.02 -16.47 9.46
N LEU A 234 12.25 -16.12 8.42
CA LEU A 234 11.85 -14.76 8.12
C LEU A 234 10.34 -14.62 8.13
N PHE A 235 9.87 -13.68 8.96
CA PHE A 235 8.46 -13.40 9.17
C PHE A 235 8.22 -11.90 9.13
N THR A 236 7.00 -11.53 8.77
CA THR A 236 6.52 -10.16 8.82
C THR A 236 5.32 -10.08 9.78
N PHE A 237 5.12 -8.92 10.38
CA PHE A 237 3.98 -8.65 11.26
C PHE A 237 3.22 -7.42 10.77
N PRO A 238 2.50 -7.51 9.63
CA PRO A 238 1.61 -6.44 9.23
C PRO A 238 0.38 -6.38 10.16
N TYR A 239 -0.09 -5.17 10.45
CA TYR A 239 -1.17 -4.94 11.41
C TYR A 239 -2.00 -3.70 11.05
N ASP A 240 -3.17 -3.56 11.68
CA ASP A 240 -3.96 -2.35 11.57
C ASP A 240 -3.30 -1.20 12.34
N TRP A 241 -2.53 -0.39 11.62
CA TRP A 241 -1.79 0.73 12.20
C TRP A 241 -2.69 1.83 12.78
N ARG A 242 -4.02 1.80 12.57
CA ARG A 242 -4.97 2.76 13.15
C ARG A 242 -5.26 2.47 14.63
N GLN A 243 -5.04 1.22 15.07
CA GLN A 243 -5.32 0.77 16.43
C GLN A 243 -4.28 1.26 17.44
N SER A 244 -4.61 1.19 18.72
CA SER A 244 -3.66 1.45 19.81
C SER A 244 -2.50 0.45 19.77
N ASN A 245 -1.28 0.96 19.95
CA ASN A 245 -0.05 0.16 20.07
C ASN A 245 -0.11 -0.80 21.27
N VAL A 246 -0.96 -0.54 22.28
CA VAL A 246 -1.22 -1.48 23.39
C VAL A 246 -1.93 -2.74 22.90
N ILE A 247 -2.92 -2.58 22.01
CA ILE A 247 -3.64 -3.70 21.41
C ILE A 247 -2.72 -4.44 20.44
N THR A 248 -2.00 -3.70 19.59
CA THR A 248 -1.05 -4.28 18.64
C THR A 248 0.08 -5.06 19.33
N ALA A 249 0.53 -4.63 20.51
CA ALA A 249 1.54 -5.37 21.28
C ALA A 249 1.05 -6.75 21.74
N VAL A 250 -0.25 -6.93 22.00
CA VAL A 250 -0.84 -8.25 22.29
C VAL A 250 -0.85 -9.11 21.03
N GLN A 251 -1.18 -8.51 19.87
CA GLN A 251 -1.11 -9.20 18.58
C GLN A 251 0.34 -9.61 18.23
N LEU A 252 1.34 -8.79 18.61
CA LEU A 252 2.75 -9.12 18.44
C LEU A 252 3.15 -10.34 19.28
N ARG A 253 2.71 -10.43 20.54
CA ARG A 253 2.89 -11.64 21.35
C ARG A 253 2.33 -12.88 20.64
N ASP A 254 1.12 -12.77 20.12
CA ASP A 254 0.46 -13.89 19.42
C ASP A 254 1.24 -14.28 18.15
N LYS A 255 1.81 -13.29 17.43
CA LYS A 255 2.70 -13.55 16.29
C LYS A 255 4.00 -14.22 16.71
N ILE A 256 4.61 -13.81 17.82
CA ILE A 256 5.82 -14.46 18.35
C ILE A 256 5.52 -15.92 18.69
N ASN A 257 4.39 -16.20 19.35
CA ASN A 257 3.94 -17.56 19.63
C ASN A 257 3.74 -18.40 18.36
N GLU A 258 3.13 -17.82 17.31
CA GLU A 258 3.02 -18.47 16.00
C GLU A 258 4.40 -18.83 15.43
N VAL A 259 5.33 -17.87 15.44
CA VAL A 259 6.69 -18.06 14.94
C VAL A 259 7.43 -19.13 15.73
N GLN A 260 7.37 -19.09 17.06
CA GLN A 260 7.98 -20.08 17.95
C GLN A 260 7.51 -21.51 17.66
N ASN A 261 6.22 -21.68 17.37
CA ASN A 261 5.65 -22.96 16.99
C ASN A 261 6.18 -23.48 15.63
N VAL A 262 6.49 -22.58 14.69
CA VAL A 262 7.02 -22.91 13.37
C VAL A 262 8.52 -23.19 13.40
N CYS A 263 9.31 -22.32 14.03
CA CYS A 263 10.78 -22.44 14.09
C CYS A 263 11.25 -23.50 15.10
N HIS A 264 10.39 -23.89 16.05
CA HIS A 264 10.73 -24.63 17.27
C HIS A 264 11.86 -23.98 18.09
N CYS A 265 11.78 -22.65 18.22
CA CYS A 265 12.78 -21.82 18.88
C CYS A 265 12.21 -21.22 20.17
N ALA A 266 13.10 -20.92 21.12
CA ALA A 266 12.71 -20.33 22.40
C ALA A 266 12.58 -18.80 22.34
N LYS A 267 13.20 -18.16 21.35
CA LYS A 267 13.22 -16.71 21.19
C LYS A 267 13.23 -16.32 19.72
N VAL A 268 12.82 -15.09 19.45
CA VAL A 268 12.87 -14.45 18.13
C VAL A 268 13.66 -13.15 18.17
N ASP A 269 14.09 -12.70 16.98
CA ASP A 269 14.64 -11.37 16.75
C ASP A 269 13.58 -10.44 16.18
N LEU A 270 13.59 -9.18 16.60
CA LEU A 270 12.65 -8.16 16.14
C LEU A 270 13.40 -7.04 15.42
N VAL A 271 12.96 -6.70 14.20
CA VAL A 271 13.39 -5.51 13.46
C VAL A 271 12.19 -4.59 13.33
N ALA A 272 12.19 -3.50 14.06
CA ALA A 272 11.02 -2.66 14.25
C ALA A 272 11.25 -1.24 13.73
N HIS A 273 10.45 -0.84 12.74
CA HIS A 273 10.58 0.45 12.08
C HIS A 273 9.54 1.45 12.60
N SER A 274 9.96 2.68 12.86
CA SER A 274 9.10 3.81 13.19
C SER A 274 8.17 3.45 14.38
N MET A 275 6.85 3.63 14.22
CA MET A 275 5.84 3.24 15.19
C MET A 275 5.88 1.76 15.60
N GLY A 276 6.34 0.86 14.71
CA GLY A 276 6.54 -0.55 15.03
C GLY A 276 7.49 -0.78 16.21
N GLY A 277 8.47 0.11 16.39
CA GLY A 277 9.35 0.10 17.57
C GLY A 277 8.60 0.39 18.87
N LEU A 278 7.55 1.21 18.83
CA LEU A 278 6.70 1.46 19.99
C LEU A 278 5.83 0.24 20.34
N VAL A 279 5.36 -0.51 19.35
CA VAL A 279 4.68 -1.80 19.55
C VAL A 279 5.62 -2.79 20.24
N ALA A 280 6.86 -2.94 19.76
CA ALA A 280 7.85 -3.82 20.35
C ALA A 280 8.20 -3.41 21.80
N ARG A 281 8.40 -2.10 22.05
CA ARG A 281 8.62 -1.56 23.40
C ARG A 281 7.44 -1.84 24.32
N GLN A 282 6.22 -1.61 23.84
CA GLN A 282 5.02 -1.86 24.61
C GLN A 282 4.88 -3.33 24.98
N TYR A 283 5.20 -4.25 24.07
CA TYR A 283 5.21 -5.68 24.41
C TYR A 283 6.23 -5.98 25.53
N ILE A 284 7.50 -5.62 25.32
CA ILE A 284 8.61 -5.99 26.20
C ILE A 284 8.54 -5.31 27.58
N GLN A 285 8.10 -4.06 27.64
CA GLN A 285 7.96 -3.29 28.88
C GLN A 285 6.65 -3.60 29.63
N SER A 286 5.75 -4.40 29.05
CA SER A 286 4.50 -4.79 29.71
C SER A 286 4.67 -5.99 30.65
N GLY A 287 3.66 -6.21 31.49
CA GLY A 287 3.55 -7.44 32.30
C GLY A 287 3.27 -8.71 31.51
N ASN A 288 3.02 -8.61 30.19
CA ASN A 288 2.75 -9.74 29.31
C ASN A 288 4.00 -10.28 28.61
N TYR A 289 5.17 -9.67 28.82
CA TYR A 289 6.40 -10.10 28.17
C TYR A 289 6.87 -11.49 28.68
N GLU A 290 7.04 -12.44 27.76
CA GLU A 290 7.31 -13.85 28.09
C GLU A 290 8.81 -14.22 28.07
N ASN A 291 9.72 -13.24 27.96
CA ASN A 291 11.17 -13.43 27.80
C ASN A 291 11.56 -14.21 26.52
N ASP A 292 10.77 -13.99 25.47
CA ASP A 292 10.77 -14.66 24.17
C ASP A 292 11.44 -13.85 23.04
N VAL A 293 12.13 -12.76 23.39
CA VAL A 293 12.88 -11.91 22.44
C VAL A 293 14.37 -12.00 22.75
N ASP A 294 15.20 -12.20 21.73
CA ASP A 294 16.66 -12.23 21.86
C ASP A 294 17.30 -10.91 21.44
N GLN A 295 16.98 -10.43 20.24
CA GLN A 295 17.46 -9.15 19.73
C GLN A 295 16.30 -8.22 19.36
N LEU A 296 16.50 -6.92 19.58
CA LEU A 296 15.59 -5.86 19.15
C LEU A 296 16.39 -4.77 18.43
N ILE A 297 16.09 -4.57 17.16
CA ILE A 297 16.67 -3.54 16.32
C ILE A 297 15.60 -2.48 16.05
N PHE A 298 15.78 -1.28 16.60
CA PHE A 298 14.95 -0.13 16.28
C PHE A 298 15.47 0.56 15.03
N LEU A 299 14.55 0.96 14.14
CA LEU A 299 14.84 1.79 12.98
C LEU A 299 13.99 3.06 13.07
N GLY A 300 14.60 4.21 13.36
CA GLY A 300 13.92 5.51 13.40
C GLY A 300 12.73 5.58 14.36
N THR A 301 12.78 4.87 15.50
CA THR A 301 11.64 4.80 16.42
C THR A 301 11.43 6.14 17.16
N PRO A 302 10.22 6.74 17.15
CA PRO A 302 9.94 7.97 17.88
C PRO A 302 9.76 7.70 19.37
N HIS A 303 10.84 7.37 20.09
CA HIS A 303 10.76 6.93 21.49
C HIS A 303 10.12 7.95 22.44
N LEU A 304 10.16 9.25 22.09
CA LEU A 304 9.51 10.34 22.82
C LEU A 304 8.41 11.04 22.02
N GLY A 305 8.01 10.48 20.86
CA GLY A 305 7.00 11.01 19.94
C GLY A 305 7.58 11.89 18.83
N ALA A 306 6.72 12.35 17.92
CA ALA A 306 7.08 13.17 16.76
C ALA A 306 6.11 14.35 16.60
N PRO A 307 6.59 15.62 16.45
CA PRO A 307 5.72 16.79 16.38
C PRO A 307 4.71 16.78 15.23
N PHE A 308 4.95 16.03 14.15
CA PHE A 308 4.00 15.85 13.05
C PHE A 308 2.62 15.32 13.51
N ALA A 309 2.58 14.46 14.54
CA ALA A 309 1.33 13.91 15.06
C ALA A 309 0.37 15.00 15.58
N TYR A 310 0.90 16.16 15.97
CA TYR A 310 0.13 17.30 16.44
C TYR A 310 -0.89 17.79 15.41
N LEU A 311 -0.49 17.88 14.13
CA LEU A 311 -1.35 18.41 13.06
C LEU A 311 -2.60 17.53 12.86
N MET A 312 -2.40 16.22 12.86
CA MET A 312 -3.49 15.26 12.65
C MET A 312 -4.40 15.22 13.87
N TRP A 313 -3.83 15.23 15.08
CA TRP A 313 -4.59 15.17 16.32
C TRP A 313 -5.42 16.43 16.60
N GLU A 314 -4.89 17.61 16.26
CA GLU A 314 -5.53 18.89 16.55
C GLU A 314 -6.49 19.37 15.46
N ALA A 315 -6.33 18.89 14.21
CA ALA A 315 -7.17 19.37 13.11
C ALA A 315 -7.42 18.38 11.96
N GLY A 316 -6.95 17.13 12.04
CA GLY A 316 -7.02 16.20 10.91
C GLY A 316 -6.15 16.63 9.73
N GLU A 317 -5.08 17.39 9.99
CA GLU A 317 -4.13 17.87 8.99
C GLU A 317 -2.86 17.01 8.99
N ILE A 318 -2.18 16.89 7.85
CA ILE A 318 -0.98 16.06 7.72
C ILE A 318 0.09 16.81 6.93
N GLY A 319 1.34 16.62 7.31
CA GLY A 319 2.51 17.10 6.59
C GLY A 319 2.77 18.60 6.74
N THR A 320 3.96 19.03 6.32
CA THR A 320 4.38 20.45 6.30
C THR A 320 4.01 21.17 5.00
N LYS A 321 3.52 20.41 4.00
CA LYS A 321 3.38 20.78 2.57
C LYS A 321 4.69 21.26 1.90
N THR A 322 5.84 21.04 2.53
CA THR A 322 7.18 21.37 1.99
C THR A 322 8.13 20.16 1.97
N GLY A 323 7.66 18.96 2.33
CA GLY A 323 8.44 17.72 2.31
C GLY A 323 8.85 17.29 0.90
N ASN A 324 9.78 16.33 0.84
CA ASN A 324 10.17 15.72 -0.44
C ASN A 324 8.99 14.98 -1.08
N THR A 325 9.12 14.58 -2.35
CA THR A 325 7.98 14.02 -3.07
C THR A 325 7.43 12.73 -2.44
N GLY A 326 8.28 11.87 -1.88
CA GLY A 326 7.86 10.62 -1.24
C GLY A 326 7.05 10.85 0.04
N GLU A 327 7.45 11.81 0.87
CA GLU A 327 6.69 12.21 2.06
C GLU A 327 5.32 12.77 1.69
N ARG A 328 5.27 13.66 0.69
CA ARG A 328 4.01 14.24 0.20
C ARG A 328 3.05 13.18 -0.33
N LEU A 329 3.58 12.15 -0.99
CA LEU A 329 2.80 11.02 -1.47
C LEU A 329 2.10 10.29 -0.32
N ARG A 330 2.84 9.97 0.75
CA ARG A 330 2.32 9.25 1.92
C ARG A 330 1.32 10.09 2.70
N ASP A 331 1.62 11.38 2.90
CA ASP A 331 0.73 12.33 3.57
C ASP A 331 -0.61 12.45 2.83
N TRP A 332 -0.55 12.61 1.51
CA TRP A 332 -1.73 12.67 0.67
C TRP A 332 -2.52 11.36 0.70
N PHE A 333 -1.85 10.21 0.58
CA PHE A 333 -2.50 8.90 0.63
C PHE A 333 -3.25 8.72 1.95
N MET A 334 -2.59 8.99 3.08
CA MET A 334 -3.22 8.90 4.40
C MET A 334 -4.42 9.84 4.53
N LYS A 335 -4.28 11.11 4.10
CA LYS A 335 -5.36 12.10 4.18
C LYS A 335 -6.55 11.70 3.29
N PHE A 336 -6.28 11.21 2.09
CA PHE A 336 -7.30 10.74 1.16
C PHE A 336 -8.07 9.54 1.72
N VAL A 337 -7.35 8.49 2.13
CA VAL A 337 -7.96 7.26 2.64
C VAL A 337 -8.78 7.53 3.89
N LEU A 338 -8.18 8.16 4.91
CA LEU A 338 -8.87 8.44 6.17
C LEU A 338 -10.01 9.46 5.99
N GLY A 339 -9.86 10.45 5.11
CA GLY A 339 -10.92 11.40 4.81
C GLY A 339 -12.15 10.73 4.18
N ARG A 340 -11.95 9.74 3.32
CA ARG A 340 -13.04 8.96 2.71
C ARG A 340 -13.61 7.91 3.65
N GLU A 341 -12.80 7.30 4.53
CA GLU A 341 -13.30 6.49 5.65
C GLU A 341 -14.19 7.31 6.59
N ALA A 342 -13.78 8.54 6.94
CA ALA A 342 -14.56 9.46 7.75
C ALA A 342 -15.93 9.76 7.12
N LYS A 343 -15.95 10.08 5.81
CA LYS A 343 -17.18 10.30 5.03
C LYS A 343 -18.08 9.08 5.05
N LYS A 344 -17.53 7.89 4.77
CA LYS A 344 -18.26 6.61 4.80
C LYS A 344 -18.86 6.33 6.19
N ALA A 345 -18.10 6.61 7.24
CA ALA A 345 -18.54 6.46 8.63
C ALA A 345 -19.40 7.64 9.14
N ARG A 346 -19.78 8.58 8.26
CA ARG A 346 -20.65 9.74 8.53
C ARG A 346 -20.11 10.73 9.57
N TYR A 347 -18.79 10.85 9.66
CA TYR A 347 -18.15 11.92 10.40
C TYR A 347 -18.14 13.22 9.58
N SER A 348 -18.34 14.36 10.24
CA SER A 348 -18.34 15.69 9.60
C SER A 348 -16.98 16.15 9.11
N SER A 349 -15.90 15.63 9.69
CA SER A 349 -14.53 15.96 9.33
C SER A 349 -13.57 14.82 9.65
N LEU A 350 -12.37 14.88 9.07
CA LEU A 350 -11.28 13.97 9.45
C LEU A 350 -10.86 14.16 10.92
N PHE A 351 -10.90 15.40 11.43
CA PHE A 351 -10.66 15.68 12.84
C PHE A 351 -11.63 14.89 13.75
N ASP A 352 -12.93 14.94 13.46
CA ASP A 352 -13.94 14.23 14.24
C ASP A 352 -13.72 12.71 14.21
N TYR A 353 -13.30 12.19 13.05
CA TYR A 353 -12.96 10.77 12.90
C TYR A 353 -11.75 10.37 13.75
N VAL A 354 -10.66 11.14 13.67
CA VAL A 354 -9.42 10.91 14.43
C VAL A 354 -9.65 10.96 15.94
N ARG A 355 -10.51 11.88 16.42
CA ARG A 355 -10.79 12.05 17.84
C ARG A 355 -11.84 11.08 18.39
N ASN A 356 -12.92 10.82 17.66
CA ASN A 356 -14.11 10.15 18.22
C ASN A 356 -14.24 8.68 17.84
N LYS A 357 -13.63 8.20 16.74
CA LYS A 357 -13.50 6.75 16.45
C LYS A 357 -12.28 6.12 17.14
N PRO A 358 -11.61 6.86 18.01
CA PRO A 358 -10.23 7.37 17.86
C PRO A 358 -9.28 6.55 16.96
N ILE A 359 -8.43 7.25 16.19
CA ILE A 359 -7.19 6.65 15.64
C ILE A 359 -6.12 6.75 16.73
N SER A 360 -6.17 5.84 17.71
CA SER A 360 -5.36 5.91 18.94
C SER A 360 -3.85 5.98 18.65
N SER A 361 -3.37 5.32 17.61
CA SER A 361 -1.95 5.37 17.23
C SER A 361 -1.44 6.79 16.95
N VAL A 362 -2.29 7.68 16.39
CA VAL A 362 -1.92 9.09 16.16
C VAL A 362 -1.71 9.81 17.49
N GLN A 363 -2.58 9.60 18.47
CA GLN A 363 -2.40 10.15 19.82
C GLN A 363 -1.12 9.63 20.46
N GLU A 364 -0.86 8.33 20.28
CA GLU A 364 0.30 7.64 20.85
C GLU A 364 1.63 8.01 20.19
N LEU A 365 1.61 8.78 19.10
CA LEU A 365 2.78 9.38 18.47
C LEU A 365 3.04 10.83 18.92
N LEU A 366 2.14 11.46 19.68
CA LEU A 366 2.33 12.82 20.17
C LEU A 366 3.56 12.94 21.09
N PRO A 367 4.34 14.04 21.01
CA PRO A 367 5.53 14.18 21.83
C PRO A 367 5.27 14.26 23.34
N THR A 368 6.22 13.74 24.14
CA THR A 368 6.26 13.85 25.61
C THR A 368 7.36 14.81 26.11
N TYR A 369 7.66 15.83 25.29
CA TYR A 369 8.64 16.88 25.53
C TYR A 369 8.11 18.22 25.00
N ASN A 370 8.88 19.30 25.19
CA ASN A 370 8.45 20.64 24.79
C ASN A 370 8.61 20.83 23.27
N TYR A 371 7.52 21.10 22.55
CA TYR A 371 7.54 21.35 21.10
C TYR A 371 6.60 22.47 20.62
N LEU A 372 5.81 23.10 21.50
CA LEU A 372 4.96 24.24 21.15
C LEU A 372 5.57 25.54 21.68
N ARG A 373 5.79 26.51 20.79
CA ARG A 373 6.33 27.84 21.13
C ARG A 373 5.27 28.91 20.93
N ASP A 374 5.00 29.70 21.95
CA ASP A 374 4.08 30.84 21.82
C ASP A 374 4.71 31.95 20.97
N LYS A 375 4.04 32.36 19.90
CA LYS A 375 4.53 33.41 18.99
C LYS A 375 4.83 34.72 19.70
N ASP A 376 3.92 35.17 20.56
CA ASP A 376 3.97 36.50 21.17
C ASP A 376 5.09 36.63 22.21
N SER A 377 5.37 35.55 22.95
CA SER A 377 6.39 35.54 24.01
C SER A 377 7.72 34.94 23.59
N GLY A 378 7.75 34.20 22.46
CA GLY A 378 8.89 33.37 22.04
C GLY A 378 9.18 32.18 22.96
N THR A 379 8.37 31.98 24.00
CA THR A 379 8.60 30.97 25.04
C THR A 379 8.17 29.60 24.56
N LEU A 380 9.06 28.62 24.69
CA LEU A 380 8.73 27.22 24.48
C LEU A 380 7.96 26.72 25.72
N ARG A 381 6.71 26.27 25.53
CA ARG A 381 5.85 25.81 26.63
C ARG A 381 6.41 24.55 27.27
N THR A 382 6.21 24.42 28.57
CA THR A 382 6.59 23.22 29.34
C THR A 382 5.48 22.17 29.28
N TYR A 383 5.76 21.02 28.67
CA TYR A 383 4.87 19.85 28.68
C TYR A 383 4.60 19.39 30.14
N PRO A 384 3.36 19.03 30.51
CA PRO A 384 2.17 18.87 29.68
C PRO A 384 1.23 20.11 29.62
N ASN A 385 1.68 21.29 30.05
CA ASN A 385 0.80 22.45 30.19
C ASN A 385 0.38 23.03 28.82
N ASN A 386 -0.92 22.99 28.51
CA ASN A 386 -1.48 23.38 27.20
C ASN A 386 -0.88 22.58 26.03
N TYR A 387 -0.80 21.27 26.22
CA TYR A 387 -0.46 20.27 25.21
C TYR A 387 -1.53 19.18 25.16
N PRO A 388 -1.70 18.50 24.01
CA PRO A 388 -2.35 17.21 23.99
C PRO A 388 -1.42 16.19 24.66
N GLN A 389 -1.98 15.36 25.53
CA GLN A 389 -1.19 14.41 26.34
C GLN A 389 -1.11 13.02 25.69
N ASN A 390 0.05 12.37 25.88
CA ASN A 390 0.33 11.03 25.41
C ASN A 390 0.68 10.10 26.58
N THR A 391 -0.36 9.62 27.27
CA THR A 391 -0.21 8.72 28.43
C THR A 391 0.51 7.41 28.08
N PHE A 392 0.39 6.94 26.84
CA PHE A 392 1.09 5.75 26.36
C PHE A 392 2.62 5.93 26.39
N LEU A 393 3.14 6.98 25.74
CA LEU A 393 4.58 7.24 25.74
C LEU A 393 5.10 7.68 27.11
N GLU A 394 4.30 8.39 27.90
CA GLU A 394 4.64 8.71 29.29
C GLU A 394 4.91 7.45 30.12
N ASN A 395 4.06 6.43 29.97
CA ASN A 395 4.22 5.14 30.64
C ASN A 395 5.47 4.38 30.13
N LEU A 396 5.70 4.36 28.82
CA LEU A 396 6.90 3.73 28.24
C LEU A 396 8.20 4.43 28.64
N LYS A 397 8.18 5.77 28.75
CA LYS A 397 9.31 6.57 29.23
C LYS A 397 9.60 6.28 30.69
N THR A 398 8.56 6.21 31.54
CA THR A 398 8.71 5.93 32.97
C THR A 398 9.27 4.53 33.23
N SER A 399 8.88 3.55 32.42
CA SER A 399 9.33 2.15 32.56
C SER A 399 10.57 1.81 31.71
N VAL A 400 11.25 2.79 31.11
CA VAL A 400 12.33 2.52 30.12
C VAL A 400 13.46 1.67 30.67
N LEU A 401 13.80 1.79 31.97
CA LEU A 401 14.86 0.97 32.58
C LEU A 401 14.56 -0.53 32.51
N SER A 402 13.28 -0.91 32.59
CA SER A 402 12.85 -2.31 32.51
C SER A 402 13.18 -2.95 31.17
N LEU A 403 13.37 -2.16 30.10
CA LEU A 403 13.78 -2.64 28.78
C LEU A 403 15.22 -3.18 28.80
N PHE A 404 16.11 -2.56 29.60
CA PHE A 404 17.52 -2.94 29.72
C PHE A 404 17.76 -4.01 30.79
N ASP A 405 16.83 -4.17 31.72
CA ASP A 405 16.87 -5.27 32.72
C ASP A 405 16.54 -6.63 32.08
N LYS A 406 16.03 -6.65 30.85
CA LYS A 406 15.84 -7.88 30.07
C LYS A 406 17.13 -8.28 29.39
N ASN A 407 17.42 -9.58 29.33
CA ASN A 407 18.53 -10.13 28.57
C ASN A 407 18.23 -10.10 27.05
N ILE A 408 18.06 -8.89 26.51
CA ILE A 408 17.76 -8.58 25.11
C ILE A 408 18.91 -7.73 24.56
N LYS A 409 19.44 -8.09 23.40
CA LYS A 409 20.42 -7.27 22.71
C LYS A 409 19.71 -6.17 21.91
N ILE A 410 19.84 -4.93 22.36
CA ILE A 410 19.19 -3.78 21.75
C ILE A 410 20.17 -3.07 20.83
N THR A 411 19.76 -2.82 19.59
CA THR A 411 20.42 -1.92 18.64
C THR A 411 19.46 -0.79 18.30
N ASN A 412 19.90 0.46 18.38
CA ASN A 412 19.12 1.60 17.93
C ASN A 412 19.73 2.21 16.67
N VAL A 413 19.00 2.18 15.56
CA VAL A 413 19.41 2.80 14.30
C VAL A 413 18.56 4.04 14.06
N VAL A 414 19.21 5.20 13.95
CA VAL A 414 18.54 6.49 13.75
C VAL A 414 19.00 7.13 12.44
N GLY A 415 18.08 7.81 11.76
CA GLY A 415 18.41 8.63 10.60
C GLY A 415 18.70 10.07 11.02
N ASP A 416 19.64 10.72 10.31
CA ASP A 416 19.84 12.15 10.41
C ASP A 416 20.18 12.74 9.04
N LEU A 417 19.32 13.61 8.54
CA LEU A 417 19.49 14.36 7.29
C LEU A 417 20.17 15.73 7.51
N GLY A 418 20.55 16.03 8.76
CA GLY A 418 21.20 17.27 9.15
C GLY A 418 20.22 18.33 9.65
N ASP A 419 20.75 19.52 9.89
CA ASP A 419 20.00 20.66 10.40
C ASP A 419 18.91 21.11 9.41
N ASN A 420 17.77 21.58 9.92
CA ASN A 420 16.62 22.04 9.15
C ASN A 420 15.94 20.95 8.28
N SER A 421 16.02 19.67 8.67
CA SER A 421 15.38 18.56 7.97
C SER A 421 14.06 18.10 8.60
N THR A 422 13.95 18.19 9.93
CA THR A 422 12.89 17.52 10.70
C THR A 422 12.15 18.50 11.60
N LEU A 423 10.82 18.40 11.65
CA LEU A 423 9.99 19.30 12.47
C LEU A 423 10.26 19.06 13.97
N ASN A 424 10.90 20.02 14.64
CA ASN A 424 11.27 19.91 16.05
C ASN A 424 10.32 20.71 16.97
N ALA A 425 9.84 21.86 16.51
CA ALA A 425 8.89 22.68 17.23
C ALA A 425 7.90 23.38 16.30
N ILE A 426 6.78 23.80 16.87
CA ILE A 426 5.70 24.51 16.18
C ILE A 426 5.46 25.81 16.93
N ARG A 427 5.69 26.94 16.24
CA ARG A 427 5.29 28.26 16.68
C ARG A 427 3.77 28.39 16.53
N VAL A 428 3.08 28.65 17.63
CA VAL A 428 1.62 28.68 17.69
C VAL A 428 1.06 30.05 18.09
N VAL A 429 -0.15 30.32 17.62
CA VAL A 429 -1.03 31.42 18.01
C VAL A 429 -2.35 30.85 18.56
N ASN A 430 -3.22 31.73 19.06
CA ASN A 430 -4.55 31.32 19.52
C ASN A 430 -5.35 30.65 18.40
N SER A 431 -6.14 29.63 18.75
CA SER A 431 -6.98 28.93 17.77
C SER A 431 -7.96 29.89 17.09
N PRO A 432 -8.07 29.85 15.75
CA PRO A 432 -9.05 30.63 15.01
C PRO A 432 -10.46 30.00 15.04
N SER A 433 -10.59 28.72 15.39
CA SER A 433 -11.86 27.98 15.34
C SER A 433 -11.83 26.80 16.29
N THR A 434 -12.69 26.80 17.31
CA THR A 434 -12.90 25.63 18.18
C THR A 434 -13.90 24.66 17.54
N PRO A 435 -13.73 23.33 17.68
CA PRO A 435 -12.76 22.62 18.53
C PRO A 435 -11.37 22.37 17.92
N LEU A 436 -11.06 22.88 16.72
CA LEU A 436 -9.76 22.67 16.08
C LEU A 436 -8.66 23.44 16.81
N TRP A 437 -7.44 22.89 16.82
CA TRP A 437 -6.25 23.57 17.37
C TRP A 437 -6.42 24.02 18.83
N GLU A 438 -7.10 23.21 19.65
CA GLU A 438 -7.35 23.48 21.08
C GLU A 438 -6.08 23.91 21.82
N ASN A 439 -4.93 23.34 21.47
CA ASN A 439 -3.64 23.67 22.08
C ASN A 439 -2.79 24.68 21.30
N GLY A 440 -3.30 25.25 20.20
CA GLY A 440 -2.68 26.34 19.46
C GLY A 440 -2.60 26.08 17.95
N TYR A 441 -2.91 27.11 17.17
CA TYR A 441 -2.85 27.06 15.71
C TYR A 441 -1.43 27.37 15.23
N PRO A 442 -0.82 26.56 14.34
CA PRO A 442 0.50 26.87 13.79
C PRO A 442 0.48 28.21 13.04
N ASP A 443 1.42 29.09 13.36
CA ASP A 443 1.46 30.47 12.89
C ASP A 443 1.59 30.56 11.36
N GLY A 444 0.47 30.84 10.70
CA GLY A 444 0.39 30.95 9.24
C GLY A 444 0.36 29.61 8.49
N PHE A 445 -0.19 28.57 9.12
CA PHE A 445 -0.40 27.24 8.52
C PHE A 445 -1.13 27.26 7.17
N ASP A 446 -2.02 28.23 6.97
CA ASP A 446 -2.76 28.50 5.72
C ASP A 446 -1.89 29.01 4.58
N GLY A 447 -0.61 29.30 4.84
CA GLY A 447 0.34 29.86 3.88
C GLY A 447 0.51 31.37 4.00
N SER A 448 -0.06 32.01 5.02
CA SER A 448 0.18 33.43 5.31
C SER A 448 1.61 33.72 5.79
N THR A 449 2.34 32.70 6.23
CA THR A 449 3.80 32.74 6.46
C THR A 449 4.50 31.67 5.62
N ALA A 450 5.75 31.94 5.23
CA ALA A 450 6.53 31.00 4.42
C ALA A 450 6.92 29.74 5.21
N ASP A 451 7.21 29.89 6.50
CA ASP A 451 7.60 28.80 7.41
C ASP A 451 6.38 28.07 8.02
N ARG A 452 5.19 28.66 7.96
CA ARG A 452 3.92 28.08 8.45
C ARG A 452 3.93 27.75 9.94
N GLY A 453 4.80 28.43 10.68
CA GLY A 453 5.03 28.19 12.10
C GLY A 453 5.88 26.96 12.39
N PHE A 454 6.50 26.34 11.40
CA PHE A 454 7.35 25.17 11.57
C PHE A 454 8.80 25.55 11.88
N GLU A 455 9.35 24.97 12.94
CA GLU A 455 10.76 25.10 13.33
C GLU A 455 11.45 23.75 13.12
N PHE A 456 12.28 23.66 12.07
CA PHE A 456 13.01 22.43 11.72
C PHE A 456 14.38 22.36 12.41
N GLY A 457 14.87 21.13 12.60
CA GLY A 457 16.22 20.83 13.10
C GLY A 457 16.67 19.43 12.68
N PHE A 458 17.61 18.85 13.45
CA PHE A 458 18.18 17.51 13.20
C PHE A 458 17.17 16.37 13.36
N GLY A 459 17.30 15.34 12.53
CA GLY A 459 16.45 14.15 12.53
C GLY A 459 16.33 13.52 11.14
N ASP A 460 15.44 12.53 11.01
CA ASP A 460 15.30 11.73 9.79
C ASP A 460 14.22 12.24 8.80
N GLY A 461 13.75 13.48 8.96
CA GLY A 461 12.65 14.06 8.20
C GLY A 461 11.27 13.85 8.83
N THR A 462 11.14 12.93 9.79
CA THR A 462 9.89 12.67 10.53
C THR A 462 10.09 12.76 12.05
N VAL A 463 11.10 12.07 12.57
CA VAL A 463 11.40 11.92 13.99
C VAL A 463 12.61 12.78 14.35
N PRO A 464 12.45 13.76 15.26
CA PRO A 464 13.56 14.56 15.75
C PRO A 464 14.67 13.70 16.36
N ALA A 465 15.93 14.08 16.12
CA ALA A 465 17.10 13.34 16.62
C ALA A 465 17.01 13.03 18.12
N GLY A 466 16.66 14.01 18.95
CA GLY A 466 16.51 13.81 20.41
C GLY A 466 15.39 12.84 20.82
N SER A 467 14.39 12.61 19.97
CA SER A 467 13.37 11.58 20.19
C SER A 467 13.86 10.20 19.76
N GLY A 468 14.52 10.10 18.59
CA GLY A 468 15.08 8.85 18.09
C GLY A 468 16.26 8.32 18.91
N GLU A 469 17.12 9.21 19.42
CA GLU A 469 18.34 8.86 20.16
C GLU A 469 18.09 8.59 21.66
N PHE A 470 16.85 8.67 22.14
CA PHE A 470 16.52 8.49 23.56
C PHE A 470 17.02 7.15 24.13
N ILE A 471 17.04 6.11 23.30
CA ILE A 471 17.69 4.84 23.62
C ILE A 471 19.10 4.85 23.05
N VAL A 472 20.11 4.91 23.92
CA VAL A 472 21.52 5.04 23.52
C VAL A 472 22.26 3.70 23.38
N SER A 473 21.59 2.57 23.65
CA SER A 473 22.18 1.23 23.53
C SER A 473 22.47 0.90 22.07
N ASP A 474 23.77 0.68 21.78
CA ASP A 474 24.28 0.40 20.43
C ASP A 474 23.63 1.34 19.40
N LEU A 475 23.78 2.65 19.64
CA LEU A 475 23.27 3.72 18.81
C LEU A 475 24.09 3.81 17.52
N ASN A 476 23.42 3.67 16.38
CA ASN A 476 23.98 3.74 15.04
C ASN A 476 23.23 4.81 14.25
N GLN A 477 23.90 5.92 13.96
CA GLN A 477 23.34 7.02 13.18
C GLN A 477 23.73 6.88 11.70
N LEU A 478 22.74 7.00 10.82
CA LEU A 478 22.90 6.92 9.37
C LEU A 478 22.43 8.22 8.72
N ILE A 479 23.06 8.60 7.61
CA ILE A 479 22.54 9.67 6.75
C ILE A 479 21.41 9.07 5.91
N SER A 480 20.19 9.09 6.47
CA SER A 480 19.02 8.46 5.88
C SER A 480 17.75 9.18 6.31
N GLY A 481 16.80 9.31 5.38
CA GLY A 481 15.44 9.71 5.73
C GLY A 481 14.68 8.56 6.40
N HIS A 482 13.60 8.89 7.09
CA HIS A 482 12.81 7.99 7.93
C HIS A 482 12.41 6.72 7.18
N ASN A 483 11.69 6.88 6.07
CA ASN A 483 11.20 5.75 5.27
C ASN A 483 12.30 5.04 4.47
N ALA A 484 13.52 5.60 4.37
CA ALA A 484 14.64 4.96 3.69
C ALA A 484 15.48 4.10 4.65
N LEU A 485 15.25 4.18 5.97
CA LEU A 485 16.03 3.46 6.96
C LEU A 485 16.03 1.94 6.77
N PRO A 486 14.92 1.25 6.48
CA PRO A 486 14.95 -0.21 6.30
C PRO A 486 15.90 -0.66 5.19
N THR A 487 15.88 -0.01 4.03
CA THR A 487 16.83 -0.25 2.93
C THR A 487 18.24 0.18 3.30
N ASN A 488 18.44 1.43 3.72
CA ASN A 488 19.78 1.97 3.97
C ASN A 488 20.51 1.27 5.12
N ALA A 489 19.77 0.68 6.07
CA ALA A 489 20.33 -0.05 7.19
C ALA A 489 20.43 -1.56 6.94
N GLU A 490 20.00 -2.10 5.80
CA GLU A 490 19.86 -3.55 5.60
C GLU A 490 21.14 -4.36 5.88
N GLY A 491 22.31 -3.85 5.47
CA GLY A 491 23.59 -4.50 5.72
C GLY A 491 23.99 -4.45 7.19
N LEU A 492 23.64 -3.36 7.89
CA LEU A 492 23.82 -3.24 9.34
C LEU A 492 22.87 -4.18 10.08
N ILE A 493 21.60 -4.22 9.69
CA ILE A 493 20.57 -5.11 10.26
C ILE A 493 21.03 -6.56 10.15
N PHE A 494 21.40 -7.02 8.95
CA PHE A 494 21.89 -8.38 8.75
C PHE A 494 23.10 -8.69 9.64
N LYS A 495 24.04 -7.75 9.74
CA LYS A 495 25.22 -7.88 10.62
C LYS A 495 24.86 -7.97 12.09
N LYS A 496 23.87 -7.20 12.54
CA LYS A 496 23.44 -7.22 13.94
C LYS A 496 22.74 -8.52 14.29
N LEU A 497 21.88 -9.01 13.40
CA LEU A 497 21.18 -10.28 13.53
C LEU A 497 22.15 -11.48 13.56
N THR A 498 23.06 -11.57 12.58
CA THR A 498 23.86 -12.79 12.36
C THR A 498 25.29 -12.73 12.91
N GLY A 499 25.81 -11.54 13.20
CA GLY A 499 27.22 -11.30 13.50
C GLY A 499 28.14 -11.29 12.28
N ALA A 500 27.64 -11.59 11.07
CA ALA A 500 28.39 -11.62 9.82
C ALA A 500 27.95 -10.49 8.86
N ASN A 501 28.84 -10.02 7.99
CA ASN A 501 28.42 -9.07 6.94
C ASN A 501 27.57 -9.80 5.89
N ALA A 502 26.57 -9.11 5.34
CA ALA A 502 25.80 -9.61 4.20
C ALA A 502 26.72 -9.81 2.99
N ALA A 503 26.58 -10.93 2.30
CA ALA A 503 27.28 -11.23 1.06
C ALA A 503 26.65 -10.50 -0.14
N ILE A 504 25.32 -10.35 -0.12
CA ILE A 504 24.53 -9.71 -1.18
C ILE A 504 23.67 -8.60 -0.55
N LEU A 505 23.70 -7.41 -1.12
CA LEU A 505 22.77 -6.33 -0.79
C LEU A 505 21.85 -6.12 -1.99
N ILE A 506 20.55 -6.10 -1.76
CA ILE A 506 19.53 -5.89 -2.79
C ILE A 506 19.03 -4.46 -2.65
N ASP A 507 19.37 -3.63 -3.61
CA ASP A 507 18.90 -2.25 -3.70
C ASP A 507 18.26 -2.06 -5.08
N HIS A 508 16.93 -2.04 -5.12
CA HIS A 508 16.19 -1.73 -6.35
C HIS A 508 16.12 -0.21 -6.62
N GLY A 509 16.73 0.60 -5.75
CA GLY A 509 16.53 2.03 -5.65
C GLY A 509 15.17 2.32 -5.02
N LEU A 510 15.14 3.08 -3.93
CA LEU A 510 13.93 3.68 -3.37
C LEU A 510 13.35 4.76 -4.31
N SER A 511 13.03 4.38 -5.55
CA SER A 511 12.38 5.26 -6.51
C SER A 511 10.89 5.03 -6.42
N ILE A 512 10.29 5.58 -5.36
CA ILE A 512 8.85 5.83 -5.40
C ILE A 512 8.67 6.86 -6.51
N ASN A 513 8.30 6.39 -7.70
CA ASN A 513 7.94 7.29 -8.77
C ASN A 513 6.72 8.09 -8.26
N PRO A 514 6.77 9.42 -8.35
CA PRO A 514 5.89 10.32 -7.60
C PRO A 514 4.42 10.28 -7.99
N LYS A 515 4.04 9.41 -8.92
CA LYS A 515 2.73 9.35 -9.54
C LYS A 515 1.95 8.17 -9.01
N LEU A 516 0.82 8.45 -8.38
CA LEU A 516 -0.08 7.43 -7.86
C LEU A 516 -1.51 7.82 -8.20
N LEU A 517 -2.23 6.90 -8.84
CA LEU A 517 -3.68 6.95 -8.94
C LEU A 517 -4.27 6.04 -7.86
N LEU A 518 -5.20 6.58 -7.09
CA LEU A 518 -5.94 5.88 -6.04
C LEU A 518 -7.43 5.93 -6.37
N ILE A 519 -8.09 4.78 -6.38
CA ILE A 519 -9.52 4.64 -6.60
C ILE A 519 -10.08 3.94 -5.36
N LYS A 520 -10.82 4.65 -4.51
CA LYS A 520 -11.44 4.11 -3.30
C LYS A 520 -12.95 3.99 -3.49
N ILE A 521 -13.49 2.86 -3.07
CA ILE A 521 -14.88 2.51 -3.26
C ILE A 521 -15.60 2.70 -1.93
N LEU A 522 -16.69 3.46 -1.96
CA LEU A 522 -17.64 3.56 -0.87
C LEU A 522 -18.88 2.79 -1.33
N SER A 523 -18.98 1.57 -0.80
CA SER A 523 -20.01 0.55 -1.06
C SER A 523 -21.44 1.11 -1.13
N PRO A 524 -22.39 0.48 -1.87
CA PRO A 524 -22.44 -0.96 -2.16
C PRO A 524 -22.18 -1.36 -3.63
N VAL A 525 -20.97 -1.13 -4.12
CA VAL A 525 -20.49 -1.66 -5.41
C VAL A 525 -19.16 -2.39 -5.23
N ASP A 526 -18.87 -3.33 -6.12
CA ASP A 526 -17.51 -3.82 -6.39
C ASP A 526 -17.05 -3.24 -7.73
N VAL A 527 -15.73 -3.16 -7.97
CA VAL A 527 -15.20 -2.55 -9.21
C VAL A 527 -14.27 -3.43 -10.03
N LEU A 528 -14.27 -3.20 -11.34
CA LEU A 528 -13.24 -3.62 -12.28
C LEU A 528 -12.71 -2.40 -13.02
N VAL A 529 -11.40 -2.18 -12.98
CA VAL A 529 -10.71 -1.07 -13.66
C VAL A 529 -9.90 -1.63 -14.82
N THR A 530 -10.07 -1.07 -16.01
CA THR A 530 -9.28 -1.37 -17.20
C THR A 530 -8.43 -0.15 -17.57
N ALA A 531 -7.11 -0.34 -17.63
CA ALA A 531 -6.15 0.69 -18.02
C ALA A 531 -6.13 0.92 -19.55
N PRO A 532 -5.54 2.03 -20.03
CA PRO A 532 -5.45 2.36 -21.46
C PRO A 532 -4.77 1.28 -22.33
N ASP A 533 -3.88 0.46 -21.75
CA ASP A 533 -3.21 -0.65 -22.43
C ASP A 533 -4.01 -1.97 -22.40
N GLY A 534 -5.22 -1.96 -21.83
CA GLY A 534 -6.12 -3.10 -21.70
C GLY A 534 -5.84 -4.01 -20.50
N LYS A 535 -4.83 -3.71 -19.68
CA LYS A 535 -4.60 -4.45 -18.42
C LYS A 535 -5.70 -4.12 -17.41
N ARG A 536 -6.12 -5.12 -16.64
CA ARG A 536 -7.26 -5.00 -15.70
C ARG A 536 -6.86 -5.24 -14.25
N ILE A 537 -7.56 -4.58 -13.33
CA ILE A 537 -7.45 -4.78 -11.89
C ILE A 537 -8.82 -4.64 -11.22
N GLY A 538 -9.16 -5.53 -10.28
CA GLY A 538 -10.44 -5.51 -9.57
C GLY A 538 -11.13 -6.88 -9.58
N LYS A 539 -12.45 -6.88 -9.36
CA LYS A 539 -13.29 -8.07 -9.43
C LYS A 539 -13.74 -8.34 -10.86
N ASP A 540 -13.37 -9.49 -11.42
CA ASP A 540 -13.91 -9.93 -12.69
C ASP A 540 -15.32 -10.47 -12.53
N PHE A 541 -16.31 -9.72 -12.99
CA PHE A 541 -17.73 -10.07 -12.86
C PHE A 541 -18.11 -11.33 -13.64
N ALA A 542 -17.32 -11.76 -14.63
CA ALA A 542 -17.58 -12.99 -15.38
C ALA A 542 -17.15 -14.24 -14.60
N SER A 543 -15.96 -14.21 -13.97
CA SER A 543 -15.42 -15.36 -13.24
C SER A 543 -15.69 -15.32 -11.74
N GLY A 544 -16.04 -14.15 -11.18
CA GLY A 544 -16.18 -13.91 -9.75
C GLY A 544 -14.84 -13.81 -9.00
N ASN A 545 -13.70 -13.81 -9.70
CA ASN A 545 -12.37 -13.81 -9.11
C ASN A 545 -11.72 -12.43 -9.13
N GLU A 546 -10.73 -12.24 -8.27
CA GLU A 546 -9.83 -11.09 -8.32
C GLU A 546 -8.90 -11.21 -9.54
N ILE A 547 -8.70 -10.09 -10.24
CA ILE A 547 -7.68 -9.93 -11.28
C ILE A 547 -6.78 -8.77 -10.91
N ASN A 548 -5.47 -8.93 -11.13
CA ASN A 548 -4.50 -7.85 -11.09
C ASN A 548 -3.44 -8.06 -12.17
N GLN A 549 -3.57 -7.35 -13.29
CA GLN A 549 -2.67 -7.43 -14.44
C GLN A 549 -1.79 -6.18 -14.59
N ILE A 550 -2.04 -5.13 -13.78
CA ILE A 550 -1.33 -3.85 -13.86
C ILE A 550 -0.09 -3.94 -12.97
N ASP A 551 1.09 -3.73 -13.56
CA ASP A 551 2.36 -3.94 -12.88
C ASP A 551 2.51 -2.97 -11.70
N GLY A 552 2.82 -3.50 -10.50
CA GLY A 552 2.95 -2.71 -9.27
C GLY A 552 1.63 -2.19 -8.68
N ALA A 553 0.49 -2.40 -9.35
CA ALA A 553 -0.79 -2.00 -8.80
C ALA A 553 -1.20 -2.90 -7.63
N PHE A 554 -1.92 -2.33 -6.67
CA PHE A 554 -2.46 -3.04 -5.52
C PHE A 554 -3.98 -2.88 -5.48
N TYR A 555 -4.66 -3.96 -5.14
CA TYR A 555 -6.09 -4.00 -4.90
C TYR A 555 -6.32 -4.66 -3.54
N SER A 556 -7.07 -3.96 -2.68
CA SER A 556 -7.41 -4.47 -1.35
C SER A 556 -8.45 -5.61 -1.41
N GLY A 557 -9.07 -5.83 -2.56
CA GLY A 557 -10.04 -6.90 -2.76
C GLY A 557 -11.49 -6.49 -2.51
N PHE A 558 -12.43 -7.32 -2.94
CA PHE A 558 -13.87 -7.08 -2.83
C PHE A 558 -14.52 -7.78 -1.61
N LEU A 559 -13.73 -8.50 -0.80
CA LEU A 559 -14.20 -9.10 0.45
C LEU A 559 -13.93 -8.23 1.68
N THR A 560 -13.21 -7.12 1.50
CA THR A 560 -12.93 -6.16 2.58
C THR A 560 -14.03 -5.11 2.65
N ASP A 561 -14.25 -4.57 3.84
CA ASP A 561 -15.14 -3.43 4.00
C ASP A 561 -14.59 -2.20 3.26
N ASP A 562 -13.27 -2.03 3.23
CA ASP A 562 -12.61 -0.87 2.64
C ASP A 562 -11.89 -1.22 1.33
N GLU A 563 -12.67 -1.34 0.26
CA GLU A 563 -12.18 -1.60 -1.09
C GLU A 563 -11.48 -0.36 -1.70
N TYR A 564 -10.28 -0.56 -2.24
CA TYR A 564 -9.54 0.44 -3.02
C TYR A 564 -8.47 -0.19 -3.92
N ILE A 565 -8.09 0.57 -4.94
CA ILE A 565 -7.08 0.25 -5.93
C ILE A 565 -6.02 1.36 -5.95
N THR A 566 -4.75 1.01 -5.91
CA THR A 566 -3.64 1.92 -6.22
C THR A 566 -2.94 1.48 -7.51
N ILE A 567 -2.70 2.44 -8.40
CA ILE A 567 -1.94 2.23 -9.64
C ILE A 567 -0.74 3.18 -9.61
N PRO A 568 0.48 2.68 -9.35
CA PRO A 568 1.67 3.49 -9.48
C PRO A 568 1.92 3.78 -10.96
N ASN A 569 2.40 4.97 -11.26
CA ASN A 569 2.77 5.38 -12.62
C ASN A 569 1.64 5.16 -13.64
N PRO A 570 0.44 5.67 -13.36
CA PRO A 570 -0.69 5.46 -14.25
C PRO A 570 -0.36 5.99 -15.65
N LEU A 571 -0.77 5.23 -16.67
CA LEU A 571 -0.64 5.62 -18.07
C LEU A 571 -1.51 6.85 -18.36
N ASP A 572 -1.12 7.66 -19.33
CA ASP A 572 -2.02 8.67 -19.88
C ASP A 572 -3.12 7.99 -20.69
N GLY A 573 -4.35 8.48 -20.53
CA GLY A 573 -5.51 7.99 -21.28
C GLY A 573 -6.76 7.82 -20.43
N GLU A 574 -7.74 7.15 -21.02
CA GLU A 574 -9.02 6.86 -20.39
C GLU A 574 -8.96 5.48 -19.74
N TYR A 575 -9.21 5.45 -18.43
CA TYR A 575 -9.44 4.25 -17.65
C TYR A 575 -10.93 3.95 -17.63
N LYS A 576 -11.32 2.74 -18.00
CA LYS A 576 -12.70 2.27 -17.86
C LYS A 576 -12.89 1.72 -16.44
N ILE A 577 -13.89 2.20 -15.72
CA ILE A 577 -14.28 1.68 -14.41
C ILE A 577 -15.69 1.07 -14.53
N GLU A 578 -15.81 -0.22 -14.27
CA GLU A 578 -17.08 -0.93 -14.23
C GLU A 578 -17.46 -1.14 -12.75
N ALA A 579 -18.57 -0.55 -12.30
CA ALA A 579 -19.07 -0.65 -10.94
C ALA A 579 -20.31 -1.53 -10.89
N GLN A 580 -20.22 -2.70 -10.25
CA GLN A 580 -21.36 -3.62 -10.10
C GLN A 580 -21.99 -3.49 -8.72
N GLY A 581 -23.29 -3.21 -8.65
CA GLY A 581 -24.04 -3.16 -7.40
C GLY A 581 -24.04 -4.49 -6.66
N THR A 582 -23.56 -4.51 -5.42
CA THR A 582 -23.67 -5.64 -4.48
C THR A 582 -24.88 -5.50 -3.56
N GLY A 583 -25.45 -4.29 -3.49
CA GLY A 583 -26.65 -3.94 -2.74
C GLY A 583 -27.42 -2.82 -3.44
N SER A 584 -28.48 -2.32 -2.80
CA SER A 584 -29.19 -1.12 -3.25
C SER A 584 -28.81 0.09 -2.40
N GLY A 585 -28.68 1.25 -3.03
CA GLY A 585 -28.44 2.52 -2.35
C GLY A 585 -27.39 3.38 -3.04
N GLU A 586 -26.96 4.43 -2.35
CA GLU A 586 -25.91 5.34 -2.81
C GLU A 586 -24.54 4.67 -2.71
N TYR A 587 -23.73 4.80 -3.75
CA TYR A 587 -22.31 4.45 -3.74
C TYR A 587 -21.47 5.66 -4.17
N THR A 588 -20.17 5.65 -3.84
CA THR A 588 -19.22 6.65 -4.35
C THR A 588 -17.93 5.99 -4.82
N ILE A 589 -17.47 6.37 -6.01
CA ILE A 589 -16.11 6.09 -6.48
C ILE A 589 -15.29 7.36 -6.27
N ALA A 590 -14.44 7.35 -5.25
CA ALA A 590 -13.53 8.43 -4.94
C ALA A 590 -12.21 8.18 -5.66
N THR A 591 -11.84 9.09 -6.55
CA THR A 591 -10.58 9.04 -7.29
C THR A 591 -9.64 10.12 -6.81
N GLY A 592 -8.38 9.76 -6.63
CA GLY A 592 -7.33 10.65 -6.22
C GLY A 592 -6.13 10.44 -7.12
N TYR A 593 -5.50 11.52 -7.56
CA TYR A 593 -4.24 11.46 -8.28
C TYR A 593 -3.25 12.42 -7.65
N ILE A 594 -2.02 11.97 -7.51
CA ILE A 594 -0.89 12.78 -7.05
C ILE A 594 0.30 12.59 -7.98
N SER A 595 1.05 13.67 -8.14
CA SER A 595 2.33 13.79 -8.84
C SER A 595 3.28 14.66 -8.02
N ASP A 596 4.50 14.90 -8.50
CA ASP A 596 5.55 15.66 -7.79
C ASP A 596 5.06 16.92 -7.09
N ASN A 597 4.21 17.70 -7.75
CA ASN A 597 3.82 19.02 -7.26
C ASN A 597 2.32 19.18 -7.04
N ILE A 598 1.50 18.29 -7.59
CA ILE A 598 0.05 18.47 -7.65
C ILE A 598 -0.63 17.21 -7.17
N SER A 599 -1.62 17.39 -6.30
CA SER A 599 -2.61 16.39 -5.96
C SER A 599 -4.00 16.90 -6.29
N VAL A 600 -4.86 16.04 -6.83
CA VAL A 600 -6.26 16.34 -7.14
C VAL A 600 -7.12 15.14 -6.74
N ASP A 601 -8.36 15.41 -6.35
CA ASP A 601 -9.36 14.39 -6.08
C ASP A 601 -10.69 14.71 -6.79
N LYS A 602 -11.40 13.66 -7.19
CA LYS A 602 -12.73 13.71 -7.80
C LYS A 602 -13.57 12.55 -7.29
N ASP A 603 -14.78 12.84 -6.85
CA ASP A 603 -15.76 11.83 -6.44
C ASP A 603 -16.86 11.74 -7.50
N TYR A 604 -17.25 10.52 -7.85
CA TYR A 604 -18.51 10.23 -8.55
C TYR A 604 -19.45 9.52 -7.58
N THR A 605 -20.66 10.04 -7.39
CA THR A 605 -21.68 9.48 -6.50
C THR A 605 -22.95 9.24 -7.27
N SER A 606 -23.51 8.03 -7.16
CA SER A 606 -24.81 7.70 -7.76
C SER A 606 -25.53 6.59 -6.99
N GLN A 607 -26.72 6.22 -7.46
CA GLN A 607 -27.49 5.09 -6.93
C GLN A 607 -27.13 3.80 -7.67
N THR A 608 -27.27 2.66 -6.99
CA THR A 608 -27.12 1.33 -7.59
C THR A 608 -28.16 0.35 -7.04
N GLN A 609 -28.23 -0.82 -7.66
CA GLN A 609 -29.01 -1.98 -7.21
C GLN A 609 -28.26 -3.27 -7.52
N PRO A 610 -28.59 -4.40 -6.85
CA PRO A 610 -27.90 -5.67 -7.05
C PRO A 610 -27.80 -6.07 -8.52
N GLY A 611 -26.58 -6.31 -8.99
CA GLY A 611 -26.27 -6.76 -10.34
C GLY A 611 -26.24 -5.67 -11.42
N LEU A 612 -26.65 -4.43 -11.12
CA LEU A 612 -26.51 -3.31 -12.06
C LEU A 612 -25.03 -3.00 -12.26
N ILE A 613 -24.60 -2.89 -13.52
CA ILE A 613 -23.24 -2.49 -13.87
C ILE A 613 -23.31 -1.07 -14.44
N THR A 614 -22.63 -0.13 -13.78
CA THR A 614 -22.43 1.23 -14.29
C THR A 614 -21.01 1.34 -14.86
N GLU A 615 -20.88 1.80 -16.10
CA GLU A 615 -19.59 2.12 -16.71
C GLU A 615 -19.25 3.60 -16.51
N LEU A 616 -18.06 3.88 -15.99
CA LEU A 616 -17.50 5.22 -15.84
C LEU A 616 -16.18 5.34 -16.61
N ASP A 617 -15.95 6.51 -17.18
CA ASP A 617 -14.68 6.87 -17.81
C ASP A 617 -13.91 7.80 -16.86
N LEU A 618 -12.66 7.42 -16.55
CA LEU A 618 -11.71 8.20 -15.75
C LEU A 618 -10.55 8.65 -16.65
N LYS A 619 -10.48 9.95 -16.93
CA LYS A 619 -9.41 10.52 -17.76
C LYS A 619 -8.21 10.89 -16.91
N VAL A 620 -7.06 10.28 -17.19
CA VAL A 620 -5.77 10.55 -16.53
C VAL A 620 -4.83 11.25 -17.50
N ASN A 621 -4.26 12.37 -17.07
CA ASN A 621 -3.24 13.12 -17.79
C ASN A 621 -2.11 13.51 -16.82
N ASN A 622 -0.96 12.87 -16.97
CA ASN A 622 0.22 13.07 -16.15
C ASN A 622 0.86 14.45 -16.35
N GLU A 623 0.70 15.07 -17.52
CA GLU A 623 1.19 16.43 -17.80
C GLU A 623 0.24 17.51 -17.28
N SER A 624 -1.05 17.21 -17.16
CA SER A 624 -2.09 18.11 -16.63
C SER A 624 -2.96 17.41 -15.57
N PRO A 625 -2.41 17.10 -14.37
CA PRO A 625 -3.12 16.38 -13.33
C PRO A 625 -4.48 16.98 -12.94
N THR A 626 -4.61 18.31 -13.00
CA THR A 626 -5.84 19.03 -12.63
C THR A 626 -7.04 18.70 -13.50
N ASP A 627 -6.81 18.10 -14.67
CA ASP A 627 -7.85 17.70 -15.62
C ASP A 627 -8.46 16.33 -15.28
N LEU A 628 -8.07 15.73 -14.15
CA LEU A 628 -8.67 14.49 -13.65
C LEU A 628 -10.19 14.63 -13.63
N GLU A 629 -10.87 13.72 -14.31
CA GLU A 629 -12.32 13.75 -14.48
C GLU A 629 -12.86 12.33 -14.52
N ILE A 630 -13.94 12.09 -13.77
CA ILE A 630 -14.69 10.83 -13.74
C ILE A 630 -16.13 11.12 -14.15
N LYS A 631 -16.65 10.40 -15.15
CA LYS A 631 -17.99 10.60 -15.70
C LYS A 631 -18.66 9.26 -16.01
N PRO A 632 -20.01 9.19 -15.92
CA PRO A 632 -20.72 8.04 -16.45
C PRO A 632 -20.62 8.03 -17.97
N LYS A 633 -20.52 6.82 -18.53
CA LYS A 633 -20.55 6.62 -19.97
C LYS A 633 -21.94 6.85 -20.55
N ASP A 634 -22.97 6.46 -19.81
CA ASP A 634 -24.36 6.73 -20.16
C ASP A 634 -24.69 8.22 -19.93
N VAL A 635 -25.15 8.86 -21.00
CA VAL A 635 -25.59 10.25 -21.04
C VAL A 635 -27.01 10.39 -21.61
N THR A 636 -27.69 9.26 -21.84
CA THR A 636 -29.00 9.22 -22.47
C THR A 636 -30.09 9.24 -21.39
N PRO A 637 -31.01 10.22 -21.40
CA PRO A 637 -32.12 10.22 -20.45
C PRO A 637 -33.12 9.07 -20.68
N PRO A 638 -33.85 8.65 -19.63
CA PRO A 638 -34.93 7.68 -19.76
C PRO A 638 -35.96 8.06 -20.84
N SER A 639 -36.44 7.06 -21.57
CA SER A 639 -37.59 7.21 -22.44
C SER A 639 -38.89 7.17 -21.64
N ILE A 640 -39.82 8.08 -21.92
CA ILE A 640 -41.14 8.15 -21.30
C ILE A 640 -42.20 8.16 -22.40
N ASN A 641 -43.21 7.31 -22.26
CA ASN A 641 -44.39 7.26 -23.12
C ASN A 641 -45.67 7.20 -22.27
N ILE A 642 -46.44 8.28 -22.26
CA ILE A 642 -47.78 8.30 -21.64
C ILE A 642 -48.81 7.75 -22.64
N LEU A 643 -49.22 6.49 -22.45
CA LEU A 643 -50.21 5.82 -23.31
C LEU A 643 -51.65 6.16 -22.94
N SER A 644 -51.90 6.44 -21.66
CA SER A 644 -53.18 6.95 -21.16
C SER A 644 -52.96 7.78 -19.88
N PRO A 645 -53.59 8.95 -19.76
CA PRO A 645 -54.59 9.53 -20.66
C PRO A 645 -53.97 10.03 -21.99
N VAL A 646 -54.81 10.20 -23.01
CA VAL A 646 -54.44 10.86 -24.27
C VAL A 646 -55.03 12.27 -24.28
N SER A 647 -54.44 13.20 -25.05
CA SER A 647 -54.95 14.56 -25.14
C SER A 647 -56.29 14.62 -25.89
N ARG A 648 -57.39 14.60 -25.13
CA ARG A 648 -58.76 14.75 -25.61
C ARG A 648 -59.68 15.28 -24.51
N ASP A 649 -60.94 15.51 -24.86
CA ASP A 649 -61.99 15.72 -23.87
C ASP A 649 -62.46 14.37 -23.33
N TYR A 650 -62.57 14.28 -22.00
CA TYR A 650 -63.17 13.19 -21.25
C TYR A 650 -64.42 13.70 -20.55
N LEU A 651 -65.47 12.89 -20.52
CA LEU A 651 -66.66 13.19 -19.75
C LEU A 651 -66.36 13.02 -18.26
N ARG A 652 -66.94 13.87 -17.40
CA ARG A 652 -66.90 13.70 -15.94
C ARG A 652 -67.39 12.33 -15.48
N SER A 653 -68.29 11.71 -16.22
CA SER A 653 -68.79 10.35 -15.96
C SER A 653 -67.82 9.23 -16.37
N GLU A 654 -66.71 9.55 -17.06
CA GLU A 654 -65.67 8.58 -17.43
C GLU A 654 -64.70 8.30 -16.27
N THR A 655 -63.96 7.21 -16.41
CA THR A 655 -62.74 6.95 -15.63
C THR A 655 -61.57 6.94 -16.59
N ILE A 656 -60.39 7.33 -16.13
CA ILE A 656 -59.14 7.17 -16.88
C ILE A 656 -58.25 6.16 -16.19
N PHE A 657 -57.54 5.37 -17.00
CA PHE A 657 -56.53 4.46 -16.52
C PHE A 657 -55.16 5.09 -16.75
N ILE A 658 -54.32 5.17 -15.73
CA ILE A 658 -52.95 5.65 -15.86
C ILE A 658 -52.13 4.53 -16.48
N ASN A 659 -51.64 4.75 -17.70
CA ASN A 659 -50.78 3.82 -18.41
C ASN A 659 -49.57 4.57 -18.95
N VAL A 660 -48.43 4.35 -18.32
CA VAL A 660 -47.15 4.97 -18.66
C VAL A 660 -46.14 3.86 -18.87
N ASP A 661 -45.37 3.97 -19.95
CA ASP A 661 -44.21 3.14 -20.21
C ASP A 661 -42.94 3.99 -20.02
N VAL A 662 -42.03 3.52 -19.19
CA VAL A 662 -40.75 4.18 -18.91
C VAL A 662 -39.66 3.14 -19.11
N GLY A 663 -38.64 3.49 -19.88
CA GLY A 663 -37.56 2.57 -20.26
C GLY A 663 -36.21 3.27 -20.32
N ASP A 664 -35.18 2.57 -19.84
CA ASP A 664 -33.78 2.92 -20.05
C ASP A 664 -32.98 1.64 -20.28
N VAL A 665 -32.12 1.61 -21.31
CA VAL A 665 -31.41 0.38 -21.74
C VAL A 665 -29.96 0.33 -21.28
N GLU A 666 -29.38 1.45 -20.85
CA GLU A 666 -27.96 1.55 -20.49
C GLU A 666 -27.81 1.46 -18.97
N SER A 667 -28.14 2.53 -18.24
CA SER A 667 -28.04 2.55 -16.78
C SER A 667 -29.30 2.08 -16.07
N GLY A 668 -30.44 1.99 -16.76
CA GLY A 668 -31.71 1.56 -16.18
C GLY A 668 -32.37 2.63 -15.32
N ILE A 669 -33.61 2.38 -14.87
CA ILE A 669 -34.43 3.40 -14.20
C ILE A 669 -34.22 3.38 -12.69
N ALA A 670 -33.73 4.49 -12.12
CA ALA A 670 -33.64 4.66 -10.66
C ALA A 670 -34.96 5.13 -10.04
N SER A 671 -35.67 6.05 -10.70
CA SER A 671 -36.98 6.51 -10.25
C SER A 671 -37.90 6.89 -11.41
N ALA A 672 -39.20 6.69 -11.21
CA ALA A 672 -40.27 7.14 -12.09
C ALA A 672 -41.44 7.62 -11.24
N GLU A 673 -41.64 8.94 -11.20
CA GLU A 673 -42.72 9.61 -10.47
C GLU A 673 -43.84 9.99 -11.44
N ILE A 674 -45.06 9.54 -11.15
CA ILE A 674 -46.26 9.88 -11.93
C ILE A 674 -47.16 10.76 -11.07
N LYS A 675 -47.55 11.91 -11.62
CA LYS A 675 -48.47 12.86 -10.99
C LYS A 675 -49.71 13.06 -11.83
N PHE A 676 -50.86 13.01 -11.18
CA PHE A 676 -52.11 13.53 -11.70
C PHE A 676 -52.33 14.90 -11.06
N ASP A 677 -52.33 15.96 -11.85
CA ASP A 677 -52.23 17.34 -11.38
C ASP A 677 -51.07 17.48 -10.36
N ASP A 678 -51.40 17.75 -9.10
CA ASP A 678 -50.43 17.91 -8.01
C ASP A 678 -50.28 16.66 -7.11
N ARG A 679 -51.04 15.58 -7.38
CA ARG A 679 -51.05 14.36 -6.54
C ARG A 679 -50.29 13.19 -7.18
N MET A 680 -49.55 12.46 -6.35
CA MET A 680 -48.86 11.23 -6.78
C MET A 680 -49.85 10.11 -7.08
N VAL A 681 -49.64 9.44 -8.21
CA VAL A 681 -50.40 8.26 -8.65
C VAL A 681 -49.44 7.17 -9.09
N LYS A 682 -49.92 5.94 -9.23
CA LYS A 682 -49.15 4.79 -9.71
C LYS A 682 -49.56 4.42 -11.12
N ASN A 683 -48.62 3.82 -11.84
CA ASN A 683 -48.95 3.18 -13.10
C ASN A 683 -49.97 2.06 -12.84
N GLY A 684 -51.05 2.03 -13.62
CA GLY A 684 -52.18 1.14 -13.42
C GLY A 684 -53.31 1.68 -12.54
N ASP A 685 -53.18 2.88 -11.97
CA ASP A 685 -54.27 3.48 -11.20
C ASP A 685 -55.46 3.85 -12.09
N ILE A 686 -56.66 3.74 -11.53
CA ILE A 686 -57.90 4.22 -12.15
C ILE A 686 -58.27 5.54 -11.47
N ILE A 687 -58.29 6.63 -12.23
CA ILE A 687 -58.76 7.94 -11.78
C ILE A 687 -60.22 8.10 -12.19
N ASP A 688 -61.04 8.40 -11.21
CA ASP A 688 -62.47 8.54 -11.36
C ASP A 688 -62.84 10.02 -11.51
N LEU A 689 -63.10 10.43 -12.75
CA LEU A 689 -63.27 11.85 -13.10
C LEU A 689 -64.52 12.47 -12.46
N PHE A 690 -65.43 11.64 -11.93
CA PHE A 690 -66.60 12.10 -11.18
C PHE A 690 -66.21 12.91 -9.93
N PHE A 691 -65.07 12.62 -9.33
CA PHE A 691 -64.56 13.35 -8.17
C PHE A 691 -63.63 14.51 -8.54
N GLU A 692 -63.37 14.72 -9.83
CA GLU A 692 -62.49 15.77 -10.34
C GLU A 692 -63.28 17.00 -10.82
N LYS A 693 -62.62 18.16 -10.81
CA LYS A 693 -63.22 19.41 -11.30
C LYS A 693 -63.41 19.36 -12.83
N LEU A 694 -64.25 20.23 -13.37
CA LEU A 694 -64.29 20.43 -14.82
C LEU A 694 -63.14 21.36 -15.23
N GLY A 695 -62.62 21.16 -16.43
CA GLY A 695 -61.52 21.96 -16.97
C GLY A 695 -60.31 21.12 -17.33
N GLU A 696 -59.16 21.78 -17.33
CA GLU A 696 -57.89 21.18 -17.72
C GLU A 696 -57.30 20.35 -16.57
N HIS A 697 -56.83 19.15 -16.92
CA HIS A 697 -56.12 18.24 -16.03
C HIS A 697 -54.86 17.75 -16.72
N LYS A 698 -53.89 17.32 -15.91
CA LYS A 698 -52.58 16.91 -16.40
C LYS A 698 -52.13 15.59 -15.77
N VAL A 699 -51.54 14.73 -16.58
CA VAL A 699 -50.66 13.66 -16.09
C VAL A 699 -49.24 13.99 -16.48
N ALA A 700 -48.36 14.10 -15.49
CA ALA A 700 -46.93 14.36 -15.67
C ALA A 700 -46.12 13.20 -15.12
N VAL A 701 -45.05 12.84 -15.84
CA VAL A 701 -44.12 11.79 -15.48
C VAL A 701 -42.72 12.37 -15.46
N ASN A 702 -42.02 12.19 -14.35
CA ASN A 702 -40.62 12.52 -14.21
C ASN A 702 -39.85 11.22 -13.98
N SER A 703 -38.76 10.99 -14.69
CA SER A 703 -37.92 9.80 -14.50
C SER A 703 -36.44 10.17 -14.45
N VAL A 704 -35.72 9.45 -13.59
CA VAL A 704 -34.26 9.54 -13.43
C VAL A 704 -33.69 8.14 -13.58
N ASP A 705 -32.60 8.01 -14.34
CA ASP A 705 -31.84 6.76 -14.43
C ASP A 705 -30.85 6.59 -13.25
N PHE A 706 -30.09 5.49 -13.24
CA PHE A 706 -29.10 5.23 -12.18
C PHE A 706 -27.81 6.04 -12.30
N VAL A 707 -27.64 6.89 -13.31
CA VAL A 707 -26.48 7.81 -13.44
C VAL A 707 -26.86 9.29 -13.31
N GLY A 708 -28.14 9.59 -13.15
CA GLY A 708 -28.68 10.93 -12.91
C GLY A 708 -29.26 11.64 -14.13
N ASN A 709 -29.35 11.00 -15.30
CA ASN A 709 -30.01 11.61 -16.45
C ASN A 709 -31.52 11.72 -16.19
N PHE A 710 -32.09 12.87 -16.54
CA PHE A 710 -33.46 13.23 -16.19
C PHE A 710 -34.32 13.39 -17.45
N ALA A 711 -35.51 12.78 -17.42
CA ALA A 711 -36.53 12.96 -18.43
C ALA A 711 -37.85 13.40 -17.78
N ASN A 712 -38.60 14.23 -18.49
CA ASN A 712 -39.97 14.57 -18.14
C ASN A 712 -40.88 14.50 -19.37
N GLN A 713 -42.13 14.11 -19.14
CA GLN A 713 -43.18 14.19 -20.15
C GLN A 713 -44.52 14.49 -19.46
N GLU A 714 -45.41 15.17 -20.18
CA GLU A 714 -46.76 15.41 -19.69
C GLU A 714 -47.80 15.24 -20.80
N THR A 715 -49.00 14.85 -20.40
CA THR A 715 -50.20 14.87 -21.24
C THR A 715 -51.28 15.68 -20.55
N VAL A 716 -51.75 16.71 -21.27
CA VAL A 716 -52.84 17.59 -20.84
C VAL A 716 -54.12 17.14 -21.55
N PHE A 717 -55.19 17.02 -20.78
CA PHE A 717 -56.52 16.66 -21.27
C PHE A 717 -57.59 17.48 -20.53
N ARG A 718 -58.85 17.43 -20.97
CA ARG A 718 -59.93 18.19 -20.31
C ARG A 718 -61.03 17.27 -19.81
N VAL A 719 -61.57 17.58 -18.64
CA VAL A 719 -62.79 16.98 -18.11
C VAL A 719 -63.95 17.94 -18.41
N ILE A 720 -64.94 17.46 -19.14
CA ILE A 720 -66.09 18.26 -19.60
C ILE A 720 -67.41 17.66 -19.12
N ALA A 721 -68.44 18.51 -19.03
CA ALA A 721 -69.82 18.08 -18.83
C ALA A 721 -70.63 18.23 -20.12
N THR A 722 -71.42 17.21 -20.44
CA THR A 722 -72.44 17.18 -21.49
C THR A 722 -73.80 16.88 -20.85
N ILE A 723 -74.91 17.13 -21.55
CA ILE A 723 -76.24 16.77 -21.03
C ILE A 723 -76.30 15.29 -20.62
N GLN A 724 -75.72 14.40 -21.44
CA GLN A 724 -75.72 12.96 -21.19
C GLN A 724 -74.80 12.55 -20.03
N SER A 725 -73.61 13.17 -19.89
CA SER A 725 -72.75 12.91 -18.73
C SER A 725 -73.38 13.42 -17.45
N THR A 726 -74.00 14.61 -17.46
CA THR A 726 -74.72 15.15 -16.29
C THR A 726 -75.91 14.29 -15.90
N ILE A 727 -76.65 13.70 -16.85
CA ILE A 727 -77.69 12.70 -16.53
C ILE A 727 -77.07 11.48 -15.83
N SER A 728 -75.93 10.99 -16.34
CA SER A 728 -75.20 9.87 -15.73
C SER A 728 -74.69 10.22 -14.32
N ASP A 729 -74.24 11.45 -14.11
CA ASP A 729 -73.80 11.96 -12.83
C ASP A 729 -74.97 12.11 -11.84
N ILE A 730 -76.17 12.49 -12.30
CA ILE A 730 -77.40 12.51 -11.47
C ILE A 730 -77.77 11.09 -11.00
N GLU A 731 -77.68 10.09 -11.88
CA GLU A 731 -77.87 8.68 -11.51
C GLU A 731 -76.83 8.25 -10.46
N ARG A 732 -75.58 8.67 -10.66
CA ARG A 732 -74.47 8.34 -9.77
C ARG A 732 -74.60 8.97 -8.38
N VAL A 733 -74.88 10.27 -8.29
CA VAL A 733 -75.12 10.93 -6.98
C VAL A 733 -76.34 10.33 -6.25
N TYR A 734 -77.35 9.85 -6.97
CA TYR A 734 -78.48 9.13 -6.36
C TYR A 734 -78.04 7.78 -5.81
N SER A 735 -77.25 7.01 -6.56
CA SER A 735 -76.72 5.72 -6.11
C SER A 735 -75.83 5.85 -4.87
N LEU A 736 -75.11 6.98 -4.74
CA LEU A 736 -74.29 7.33 -3.58
C LEU A 736 -75.12 7.84 -2.38
N GLY A 737 -76.44 7.96 -2.52
CA GLY A 737 -77.34 8.47 -1.49
C GLY A 737 -77.27 9.98 -1.28
N TRP A 738 -76.58 10.73 -2.15
CA TRP A 738 -76.47 12.18 -2.07
C TRP A 738 -77.75 12.89 -2.52
N ILE A 739 -78.56 12.21 -3.36
CA ILE A 739 -79.97 12.52 -3.58
C ILE A 739 -80.80 11.48 -2.85
N THR A 740 -81.65 11.90 -1.90
CA THR A 740 -82.36 10.96 -1.02
C THR A 740 -83.67 10.43 -1.59
N LYS A 741 -84.28 11.16 -2.55
CA LYS A 741 -85.59 10.81 -3.13
C LYS A 741 -85.51 10.47 -4.60
N LYS A 742 -86.03 9.30 -4.97
CA LYS A 742 -86.16 8.86 -6.38
C LYS A 742 -86.96 9.84 -7.24
N SER A 743 -87.99 10.49 -6.67
CA SER A 743 -88.79 11.49 -7.36
C SER A 743 -87.99 12.74 -7.73
N VAL A 744 -87.04 13.16 -6.89
CA VAL A 744 -86.15 14.31 -7.14
C VAL A 744 -85.18 13.96 -8.27
N LYS A 745 -84.52 12.80 -8.19
CA LYS A 745 -83.66 12.27 -9.26
C LYS A 745 -84.38 12.25 -10.62
N ASN A 746 -85.55 11.61 -10.69
CA ASN A 746 -86.33 11.50 -11.93
C ASN A 746 -86.76 12.87 -12.48
N THR A 747 -87.02 13.84 -11.60
CA THR A 747 -87.39 15.21 -12.01
C THR A 747 -86.20 15.93 -12.64
N LEU A 748 -85.01 15.81 -12.06
CA LEU A 748 -83.79 16.40 -12.61
C LEU A 748 -83.43 15.78 -13.97
N ILE A 749 -83.39 14.44 -14.05
CA ILE A 749 -83.12 13.72 -15.31
C ILE A 749 -84.15 14.10 -16.38
N GLY A 750 -85.44 14.05 -16.06
CA GLY A 750 -86.51 14.37 -17.02
C GLY A 750 -86.54 15.85 -17.47
N LYS A 751 -85.82 16.76 -16.79
CA LYS A 751 -85.60 18.14 -17.27
C LYS A 751 -84.46 18.20 -18.29
N LEU A 752 -83.39 17.43 -18.09
CA LEU A 752 -82.26 17.33 -19.02
C LEU A 752 -82.62 16.53 -20.28
N GLU A 753 -83.33 15.41 -20.14
CA GLU A 753 -83.81 14.61 -21.29
C GLU A 753 -84.73 15.41 -22.22
N ARG A 754 -85.56 16.31 -21.68
CA ARG A 754 -86.41 17.20 -22.49
C ARG A 754 -85.63 18.23 -23.30
N ILE A 755 -84.38 18.50 -22.92
CA ILE A 755 -83.45 19.33 -23.67
C ILE A 755 -82.81 18.49 -24.80
N ASP A 756 -82.44 17.24 -24.50
CA ASP A 756 -81.74 16.32 -25.41
C ASP A 756 -82.65 15.72 -26.52
N ILE A 757 -83.80 15.17 -26.15
CA ILE A 757 -84.69 14.36 -27.03
C ILE A 757 -85.38 15.19 -28.13
N HIS A 758 -85.52 16.51 -27.95
CA HIS A 758 -86.27 17.35 -28.89
C HIS A 758 -85.41 18.07 -29.94
N ASN A 759 -84.10 17.85 -29.96
CA ASN A 759 -83.16 18.62 -30.81
C ASN A 759 -83.39 20.14 -30.70
N LYS A 760 -83.90 20.59 -29.54
CA LYS A 760 -84.16 21.99 -29.26
C LYS A 760 -82.81 22.63 -28.92
N PRO A 761 -82.52 23.84 -29.42
CA PRO A 761 -81.30 24.53 -29.03
C PRO A 761 -81.27 24.64 -27.51
N ILE A 762 -80.19 24.18 -26.90
CA ILE A 762 -79.95 24.40 -25.47
C ILE A 762 -79.98 25.92 -25.28
N THR A 763 -80.84 26.42 -24.41
CA THR A 763 -80.91 27.87 -24.12
C THR A 763 -80.40 28.13 -22.72
N GLN A 764 -79.83 29.30 -22.49
CA GLN A 764 -79.50 29.74 -21.12
C GLN A 764 -80.73 29.68 -20.20
N LYS A 765 -81.94 29.89 -20.74
CA LYS A 765 -83.20 29.83 -19.98
C LYS A 765 -83.49 28.43 -19.45
N THR A 766 -83.27 27.39 -20.24
CA THR A 766 -83.53 25.99 -19.84
C THR A 766 -82.54 25.52 -18.77
N LEU A 767 -81.25 25.82 -18.90
CA LEU A 767 -80.24 25.48 -17.90
C LEU A 767 -80.40 26.29 -16.60
N LYS A 768 -80.74 27.58 -16.66
CA LYS A 768 -81.08 28.39 -15.48
C LYS A 768 -82.31 27.85 -14.72
N THR A 769 -83.29 27.31 -15.45
CA THR A 769 -84.47 26.67 -14.84
C THR A 769 -84.10 25.36 -14.14
N PHE A 770 -83.09 24.64 -14.64
CA PHE A 770 -82.54 23.47 -13.95
C PHE A 770 -81.81 23.88 -12.66
N LEU A 771 -80.95 24.90 -12.70
CA LEU A 771 -80.27 25.41 -11.51
C LEU A 771 -81.24 25.83 -10.40
N ALA A 772 -82.32 26.55 -10.74
CA ALA A 772 -83.34 26.93 -9.77
C ALA A 772 -84.05 25.72 -9.12
N GLU A 773 -84.20 24.62 -9.86
CA GLU A 773 -84.73 23.36 -9.33
C GLU A 773 -83.72 22.70 -8.38
N LEU A 774 -82.45 22.63 -8.79
CA LEU A 774 -81.36 22.08 -8.01
C LEU A 774 -81.20 22.84 -6.67
N GLU A 775 -81.28 24.16 -6.69
CA GLU A 775 -81.27 25.05 -5.52
C GLU A 775 -82.47 24.83 -4.60
N ARG A 776 -83.66 24.57 -5.14
CA ARG A 776 -84.88 24.34 -4.34
C ARG A 776 -84.83 23.03 -3.57
N GLU A 777 -84.19 22.02 -4.14
CA GLU A 777 -84.06 20.68 -3.56
C GLU A 777 -82.86 20.57 -2.60
N HIS A 778 -81.93 21.51 -2.62
CA HIS A 778 -80.84 21.66 -1.65
C HIS A 778 -81.25 22.55 -0.46
N PRO A 779 -80.91 22.23 0.80
CA PRO A 779 -80.29 20.99 1.28
C PRO A 779 -81.32 19.88 1.61
N LYS A 780 -82.60 20.05 1.24
CA LYS A 780 -83.72 19.20 1.70
C LYS A 780 -83.62 17.74 1.25
N ASN A 781 -83.29 17.52 -0.02
CA ASN A 781 -83.24 16.21 -0.65
C ASN A 781 -81.91 15.94 -1.39
N ILE A 782 -81.04 16.95 -1.47
CA ILE A 782 -79.72 16.92 -2.11
C ILE A 782 -78.70 17.47 -1.12
N ASN A 783 -77.60 16.77 -0.87
CA ASN A 783 -76.52 17.24 0.00
C ASN A 783 -75.58 18.25 -0.71
N ASP A 784 -74.65 18.86 0.03
CA ASP A 784 -73.70 19.84 -0.51
C ASP A 784 -72.82 19.28 -1.64
N GLN A 785 -72.40 18.01 -1.54
CA GLN A 785 -71.53 17.38 -2.54
C GLN A 785 -72.25 17.24 -3.89
N ALA A 786 -73.46 16.68 -3.91
CA ALA A 786 -74.26 16.57 -5.13
C ALA A 786 -74.67 17.93 -5.69
N TYR A 787 -75.05 18.88 -4.82
CA TYR A 787 -75.42 20.22 -5.26
C TYR A 787 -74.24 20.92 -5.96
N ASN A 788 -73.06 20.92 -5.36
CA ASN A 788 -71.88 21.59 -5.93
C ASN A 788 -71.43 20.94 -7.24
N LEU A 789 -71.38 19.60 -7.30
CA LEU A 789 -71.00 18.86 -8.51
C LEU A 789 -71.97 19.13 -9.66
N LEU A 790 -73.27 18.94 -9.44
CA LEU A 790 -74.29 19.15 -10.48
C LEU A 790 -74.42 20.62 -10.87
N LYS A 791 -74.15 21.56 -9.96
CA LYS A 791 -74.10 22.98 -10.28
C LYS A 791 -72.92 23.30 -11.19
N GLU A 792 -71.76 22.71 -10.94
CA GLU A 792 -70.56 22.86 -11.78
C GLU A 792 -70.82 22.37 -13.20
N ASP A 793 -71.45 21.20 -13.36
CA ASP A 793 -71.88 20.66 -14.65
C ASP A 793 -72.74 21.64 -15.44
N ILE A 794 -73.79 22.17 -14.81
CA ILE A 794 -74.73 23.06 -15.49
C ILE A 794 -74.09 24.42 -15.79
N ASN A 795 -73.21 24.90 -14.91
CA ASN A 795 -72.42 26.11 -15.18
C ASN A 795 -71.43 25.91 -16.33
N TRP A 796 -70.80 24.73 -16.43
CA TRP A 796 -69.95 24.39 -17.55
C TRP A 796 -70.72 24.40 -18.86
N LEU A 797 -71.89 23.75 -18.90
CA LEU A 797 -72.79 23.78 -20.05
C LEU A 797 -73.19 25.22 -20.41
N LEU A 798 -73.54 26.06 -19.42
CA LEU A 798 -73.88 27.47 -19.63
C LEU A 798 -72.75 28.29 -20.24
N ASN A 799 -71.51 28.02 -19.85
CA ASN A 799 -70.32 28.74 -20.30
C ASN A 799 -69.81 28.27 -21.67
N ASN A 800 -70.23 27.09 -22.12
CA ASN A 800 -69.81 26.46 -23.38
C ASN A 800 -70.97 26.27 -24.37
N LEU A 801 -72.02 27.11 -24.24
CA LEU A 801 -73.24 27.11 -25.06
C LEU A 801 -73.08 27.81 -26.41
#